data_AF-A0A3B8WMJ8-F1
#
_entry.id   AF-A0A3B8WMJ8-F1
#
_cell.length_a   1.000
_cell.length_b   1.000
_cell.length_c   1.000
_cell.angle_alpha   90.00
_cell.angle_beta   90.00
_cell.angle_gamma   90.00
#
_symmetry.space_group_name_H-M   'P 1'
#
loop_
_entity.id
_entity.type
_entity.pdbx_description
1 polymer ?
#
loop_
_entity_poly.entity_id
_entity_poly.type
_entity_poly.pdbx_seq_one_letter_code
_entity_poly.pdbx_strand_id
1 'polypeptide(L)'
;MWFTSDQQDASRYGAPSEYYADVRNPAVYASDDVPAFQSAEEAIALREQLRSEGYDGIVFDYSDVEGPIHVVAFEASQAILPDSVELNQDLGGKRGVIRIDRTNRNFNIELLAKADLSTFLHESGHFFLEVLGDLSQREGASDRVKGQYQTILDWFEVESRDQIGVEQHEQFARGFEAYLMEGKAPTPELQSVFARFRAWLMAVYKRLSALNVDLTDEVRNVMDRILATDEEIERARGEAGMADSLSDVAAMGWTEQERADYRDLVEEAREAAKSDLIARQMKDLRKTEKDWYKQERAKVRDEVMAEMSQNRVYRALAHLQSGKLPDGSELPSGLQPVKLSKEMLVAQYGAEFLKRLPGPRNKIYSGPYIYSREGGVSPEILADLYGFSSGDEMIQAFANARAMKPLAEAEADARMRERYPDINLSGEAAEAAIAAVHNDKAADRMLMEMKKLHSKSRFAKTRMTPAHVLRQAAQRLIQGQRVKDIRPDLYRRAEARAANDAFTEATNNDFDSAFESKQRQLLNHYLYREAAAAREAAESTLEYVKRFSKKSTRQRIGKAGSDYLEQIDAIIDQYEFRRVSLKQISRRRSLQSWVDELKADGIEPEIPQSVLQQAQTVNYKEISVEELQGIRDALTSIEHLARTKNKLLSSQFKREFGETVDSIVSSIGAHHEIKQEALFTPKTNLKGLKNWGDQYVAAHAKPEFILEYLDGNQSMGPVWQALFKPLSDAENAENKMTGEAMERLTEIMGEFKEEQRAQWFVRKTYIPEIGTSMTKSNMIAMALNWGNEGNRRAVLEGYGWSQEQAQAVLNKLTESEWQMVQNIWDLVDSYWPEIAQLQKDLTGLAPEKVERTP
;
A
#
# COMPACT_ATOMS: atom_id res chain seq x y z
N MET A 1 -12.62 11.42 -44.65
CA MET A 1 -12.34 9.96 -44.77
C MET A 1 -13.25 9.39 -45.82
N TRP A 2 -12.82 8.38 -46.58
CA TRP A 2 -13.59 7.80 -47.69
C TRP A 2 -13.98 6.36 -47.37
N PHE A 3 -15.23 6.01 -47.71
CA PHE A 3 -15.82 4.69 -47.52
C PHE A 3 -16.47 4.26 -48.85
N THR A 4 -16.62 2.96 -49.04
CA THR A 4 -17.34 2.36 -50.17
C THR A 4 -18.20 1.21 -49.66
N SER A 5 -19.37 1.02 -50.27
CA SER A 5 -20.28 -0.08 -49.93
C SER A 5 -19.84 -1.43 -50.53
N ASP A 6 -18.78 -1.44 -51.35
CA ASP A 6 -18.27 -2.65 -52.00
C ASP A 6 -16.85 -3.00 -51.50
N GLN A 7 -16.72 -4.22 -50.97
CA GLN A 7 -15.46 -4.69 -50.38
C GLN A 7 -14.37 -4.94 -51.42
N GLN A 8 -14.73 -5.32 -52.66
CA GLN A 8 -13.75 -5.54 -53.73
C GLN A 8 -13.18 -4.22 -54.23
N ASP A 9 -14.00 -3.18 -54.28
CA ASP A 9 -13.60 -1.82 -54.60
C ASP A 9 -12.69 -1.23 -53.51
N ALA A 10 -13.04 -1.38 -52.22
CA ALA A 10 -12.18 -0.97 -51.10
C ALA A 10 -10.79 -1.63 -51.16
N SER A 11 -10.76 -2.93 -51.51
CA SER A 11 -9.52 -3.71 -51.60
C SER A 11 -8.54 -3.23 -52.67
N ARG A 12 -9.00 -2.41 -53.63
CA ARG A 12 -8.12 -1.78 -54.65
C ARG A 12 -7.21 -0.71 -54.05
N TYR A 13 -7.57 -0.17 -52.88
CA TYR A 13 -6.88 0.96 -52.24
C TYR A 13 -6.14 0.58 -50.95
N GLY A 14 -6.26 -0.67 -50.47
CA GLY A 14 -5.59 -1.17 -49.27
C GLY A 14 -6.27 -2.38 -48.65
N ALA A 15 -5.85 -2.77 -47.44
CA ALA A 15 -6.54 -3.82 -46.68
C ALA A 15 -7.89 -3.27 -46.15
N PRO A 16 -9.04 -3.83 -46.54
CA PRO A 16 -10.34 -3.31 -46.12
C PRO A 16 -10.58 -3.56 -44.63
N SER A 17 -11.23 -2.61 -43.96
CA SER A 17 -11.68 -2.69 -42.56
C SER A 17 -13.10 -2.15 -42.48
N GLU A 18 -13.97 -2.78 -41.69
CA GLU A 18 -15.38 -2.40 -41.59
C GLU A 18 -15.58 -1.27 -40.57
N TYR A 19 -16.32 -0.23 -40.98
CA TYR A 19 -16.68 0.94 -40.19
C TYR A 19 -18.12 1.34 -40.51
N TYR A 20 -18.81 1.96 -39.56
CA TYR A 20 -20.05 2.70 -39.81
C TYR A 20 -19.73 4.17 -40.09
N ALA A 21 -20.33 4.74 -41.13
CA ALA A 21 -20.24 6.17 -41.42
C ALA A 21 -21.50 6.89 -40.90
N ASP A 22 -21.36 7.78 -39.92
CA ASP A 22 -22.45 8.65 -39.43
C ASP A 22 -22.45 9.99 -40.19
N VAL A 23 -23.08 9.99 -41.35
CA VAL A 23 -23.28 11.18 -42.20
C VAL A 23 -24.77 11.44 -42.31
N ARG A 24 -25.25 12.54 -41.72
CA ARG A 24 -26.68 12.80 -41.48
C ARG A 24 -27.28 13.77 -42.50
N ASN A 25 -26.47 14.64 -43.09
CA ASN A 25 -26.87 15.59 -44.11
C ASN A 25 -25.82 15.64 -45.25
N PRO A 26 -25.69 14.57 -46.06
CA PRO A 26 -24.73 14.54 -47.16
C PRO A 26 -25.18 15.36 -48.37
N ALA A 27 -24.22 15.90 -49.11
CA ALA A 27 -24.43 16.28 -50.50
C ALA A 27 -24.41 15.01 -51.37
N VAL A 28 -25.48 14.74 -52.12
CA VAL A 28 -25.62 13.51 -52.91
C VAL A 28 -25.43 13.81 -54.40
N TYR A 29 -24.54 13.07 -55.05
CA TYR A 29 -24.27 13.15 -56.49
C TYR A 29 -24.59 11.80 -57.15
N ALA A 30 -25.35 11.84 -58.25
CA ALA A 30 -25.58 10.68 -59.12
C ALA A 30 -24.38 10.47 -60.07
N SER A 31 -24.33 9.32 -60.75
CA SER A 31 -23.18 8.92 -61.58
C SER A 31 -22.77 9.94 -62.65
N ASP A 32 -23.74 10.66 -63.23
CA ASP A 32 -23.53 11.67 -64.29
C ASP A 32 -23.12 13.05 -63.76
N ASP A 33 -23.29 13.31 -62.45
CA ASP A 33 -23.13 14.63 -61.82
C ASP A 33 -21.95 14.71 -60.85
N VAL A 34 -21.03 13.74 -60.92
CA VAL A 34 -19.88 13.68 -60.02
C VAL A 34 -18.90 14.82 -60.32
N PRO A 35 -18.60 15.70 -59.35
CA PRO A 35 -17.66 16.79 -59.56
C PRO A 35 -16.25 16.26 -59.85
N ALA A 36 -15.65 16.75 -60.94
CA ALA A 36 -14.28 16.44 -61.31
C ALA A 36 -13.31 17.45 -60.69
N PHE A 37 -12.23 16.96 -60.09
CA PHE A 37 -11.15 17.79 -59.53
C PHE A 37 -9.83 17.41 -60.19
N GLN A 38 -9.00 18.41 -60.51
CA GLN A 38 -7.67 18.21 -61.08
C GLN A 38 -6.56 18.31 -60.03
N SER A 39 -6.90 18.68 -58.78
CA SER A 39 -5.96 18.74 -57.65
C SER A 39 -6.64 18.46 -56.30
N ALA A 40 -5.84 18.11 -55.29
CA ALA A 40 -6.32 17.94 -53.92
C ALA A 40 -6.82 19.25 -53.31
N GLU A 41 -6.27 20.39 -53.74
CA GLU A 41 -6.66 21.73 -53.28
C GLU A 41 -8.09 22.08 -53.74
N GLU A 42 -8.45 21.72 -54.98
CA GLU A 42 -9.82 21.87 -55.50
C GLU A 42 -10.83 21.00 -54.73
N ALA A 43 -10.45 19.76 -54.39
CA ALA A 43 -11.30 18.87 -53.60
C ALA A 43 -11.49 19.38 -52.16
N ILE A 44 -10.44 19.94 -51.54
CA ILE A 44 -10.54 20.58 -50.22
C ILE A 44 -11.42 21.83 -50.28
N ALA A 45 -11.28 22.64 -51.32
CA ALA A 45 -12.10 23.84 -51.50
C ALA A 45 -13.60 23.50 -51.60
N LEU A 46 -13.97 22.46 -52.37
CA LEU A 46 -15.36 21.99 -52.42
C LEU A 46 -15.83 21.48 -51.05
N ARG A 47 -15.00 20.71 -50.33
CA ARG A 47 -15.34 20.23 -48.99
C ARG A 47 -15.69 21.40 -48.06
N GLU A 48 -14.85 22.43 -48.01
CA GLU A 48 -15.09 23.59 -47.14
C GLU A 48 -16.31 24.41 -47.60
N GLN A 49 -16.56 24.51 -48.91
CA GLN A 49 -17.77 25.13 -49.44
C GLN A 49 -19.02 24.38 -48.98
N LEU A 50 -19.11 23.06 -49.21
CA LEU A 50 -20.25 22.22 -48.82
C LEU A 50 -20.46 22.24 -47.30
N ARG A 51 -19.36 22.27 -46.53
CA ARG A 51 -19.44 22.42 -45.08
C ARG A 51 -20.04 23.77 -44.66
N SER A 52 -19.71 24.86 -45.37
CA SER A 52 -20.31 26.17 -45.13
C SER A 52 -21.80 26.24 -45.50
N GLU A 53 -22.25 25.38 -46.42
CA GLU A 53 -23.64 25.23 -46.83
C GLU A 53 -24.43 24.29 -45.90
N GLY A 54 -23.77 23.68 -44.91
CA GLY A 54 -24.40 22.86 -43.86
C GLY A 54 -24.38 21.35 -44.13
N TYR A 55 -23.64 20.88 -45.14
CA TYR A 55 -23.45 19.46 -45.40
C TYR A 55 -22.34 18.88 -44.50
N ASP A 56 -22.54 17.64 -44.02
CA ASP A 56 -21.61 16.95 -43.13
C ASP A 56 -20.84 15.81 -43.83
N GLY A 57 -21.07 15.62 -45.13
CA GLY A 57 -20.34 14.68 -45.97
C GLY A 57 -20.79 14.72 -47.42
N ILE A 58 -20.22 13.83 -48.24
CA ILE A 58 -20.62 13.63 -49.64
C ILE A 58 -20.98 12.17 -49.85
N VAL A 59 -22.05 11.91 -50.60
CA VAL A 59 -22.41 10.57 -51.08
C VAL A 59 -22.37 10.57 -52.61
N PHE A 60 -21.56 9.69 -53.18
CA PHE A 60 -21.59 9.37 -54.61
C PHE A 60 -22.40 8.08 -54.77
N ASP A 61 -23.60 8.22 -55.33
CA ASP A 61 -24.51 7.10 -55.52
C ASP A 61 -24.45 6.64 -56.99
N TYR A 62 -23.71 5.55 -57.24
CA TYR A 62 -23.60 4.94 -58.56
C TYR A 62 -24.62 3.80 -58.78
N SER A 63 -25.68 3.71 -57.95
CA SER A 63 -26.68 2.63 -58.05
C SER A 63 -27.41 2.61 -59.39
N ASP A 64 -27.49 3.75 -60.08
CA ASP A 64 -28.09 3.92 -61.41
C ASP A 64 -27.32 3.20 -62.54
N VAL A 65 -26.04 2.91 -62.34
CA VAL A 65 -25.18 2.15 -63.25
C VAL A 65 -24.72 0.80 -62.66
N GLU A 66 -25.46 0.29 -61.68
CA GLU A 66 -25.12 -0.93 -60.91
C GLU A 66 -23.74 -0.84 -60.20
N GLY A 67 -23.29 0.37 -59.87
CA GLY A 67 -22.04 0.65 -59.14
C GLY A 67 -22.21 0.76 -57.62
N PRO A 68 -21.10 0.83 -56.86
CA PRO A 68 -21.13 0.96 -55.40
C PRO A 68 -21.53 2.36 -54.93
N ILE A 69 -21.90 2.50 -53.65
CA ILE A 69 -22.09 3.80 -53.01
C ILE A 69 -20.78 4.18 -52.32
N HIS A 70 -20.29 5.38 -52.60
CA HIS A 70 -19.14 5.93 -51.87
C HIS A 70 -19.56 7.05 -50.95
N VAL A 71 -18.95 7.09 -49.77
CA VAL A 71 -19.23 8.10 -48.76
C VAL A 71 -17.94 8.80 -48.35
N VAL A 72 -17.96 10.13 -48.33
CA VAL A 72 -16.87 10.95 -47.82
C VAL A 72 -17.35 11.66 -46.56
N ALA A 73 -16.83 11.26 -45.42
CA ALA A 73 -17.02 11.96 -44.16
C ALA A 73 -16.06 13.15 -44.05
N PHE A 74 -16.57 14.30 -43.60
CA PHE A 74 -15.78 15.52 -43.45
C PHE A 74 -14.98 15.56 -42.15
N GLU A 75 -15.43 14.88 -41.11
CA GLU A 75 -14.79 14.82 -39.79
C GLU A 75 -14.41 13.39 -39.38
N ALA A 76 -13.30 13.27 -38.63
CA ALA A 76 -12.80 11.98 -38.14
C ALA A 76 -13.78 11.27 -37.19
N SER A 77 -14.60 12.02 -36.46
CA SER A 77 -15.64 11.55 -35.53
C SER A 77 -16.78 10.79 -36.22
N GLN A 78 -16.94 10.94 -37.54
CA GLN A 78 -18.00 10.29 -38.31
C GLN A 78 -17.64 8.86 -38.74
N ALA A 79 -16.40 8.41 -38.50
CA ALA A 79 -16.02 6.99 -38.61
C ALA A 79 -16.26 6.30 -37.27
N ILE A 80 -17.17 5.33 -37.24
CA ILE A 80 -17.52 4.57 -36.03
C ILE A 80 -17.06 3.13 -36.22
N LEU A 81 -16.27 2.63 -35.27
CA LEU A 81 -15.81 1.23 -35.25
C LEU A 81 -16.88 0.31 -34.65
N PRO A 82 -16.97 -0.97 -35.08
CA PRO A 82 -18.01 -1.90 -34.62
C PRO A 82 -18.03 -2.19 -33.11
N ASP A 83 -16.91 -2.00 -32.39
CA ASP A 83 -16.72 -2.45 -30.99
C ASP A 83 -16.92 -1.36 -29.90
N SER A 84 -17.56 -0.23 -30.20
CA SER A 84 -17.90 0.77 -29.17
C SER A 84 -19.16 0.39 -28.39
N VAL A 85 -19.10 0.40 -27.05
CA VAL A 85 -20.29 0.27 -26.21
C VAL A 85 -20.90 1.66 -26.00
N GLU A 86 -22.12 1.86 -26.51
CA GLU A 86 -22.94 3.05 -26.26
C GLU A 86 -23.96 2.77 -25.16
N LEU A 87 -23.94 3.57 -24.09
CA LEU A 87 -24.90 3.49 -22.98
C LEU A 87 -25.74 4.78 -22.93
N ASN A 88 -27.02 4.65 -22.63
CA ASN A 88 -27.99 5.74 -22.70
C ASN A 88 -28.89 5.75 -21.45
N GLN A 89 -28.99 6.90 -20.77
CA GLN A 89 -29.96 7.08 -19.67
C GLN A 89 -31.39 7.24 -20.23
N ASP A 90 -32.28 6.25 -20.01
CA ASP A 90 -33.61 6.17 -20.65
C ASP A 90 -34.83 6.53 -19.75
N LEU A 91 -34.60 6.98 -18.51
CA LEU A 91 -35.68 7.43 -17.61
C LEU A 91 -36.30 8.76 -18.08
N GLY A 92 -37.34 8.66 -18.91
CA GLY A 92 -38.11 9.81 -19.45
C GLY A 92 -37.71 10.27 -20.86
N GLY A 93 -36.95 9.45 -21.58
CA GLY A 93 -36.36 9.72 -22.90
C GLY A 93 -34.84 9.96 -22.81
N LYS A 94 -34.11 9.79 -23.93
CA LYS A 94 -32.65 9.94 -23.98
C LYS A 94 -32.20 11.32 -23.47
N ARG A 95 -31.49 11.33 -22.34
CA ARG A 95 -31.03 12.55 -21.65
C ARG A 95 -29.53 12.74 -21.68
N GLY A 96 -28.77 11.64 -21.66
CA GLY A 96 -27.31 11.64 -21.78
C GLY A 96 -26.85 10.34 -22.42
N VAL A 97 -25.63 10.37 -22.96
CA VAL A 97 -24.95 9.23 -23.58
C VAL A 97 -23.52 9.20 -23.08
N ILE A 98 -23.04 8.04 -22.64
CA ILE A 98 -21.62 7.78 -22.46
C ILE A 98 -21.15 6.77 -23.51
N ARG A 99 -20.04 7.11 -24.19
CA ARG A 99 -19.32 6.19 -25.08
C ARG A 99 -18.02 5.79 -24.42
N ILE A 100 -17.82 4.49 -24.27
CA ILE A 100 -16.67 3.89 -23.57
C ILE A 100 -15.81 3.16 -24.59
N ASP A 101 -14.56 3.58 -24.73
CA ASP A 101 -13.51 2.87 -25.46
C ASP A 101 -12.52 2.26 -24.45
N ARG A 102 -12.69 0.96 -24.18
CA ARG A 102 -11.85 0.19 -23.25
C ARG A 102 -10.43 -0.04 -23.78
N THR A 103 -10.23 -0.01 -25.09
CA THR A 103 -8.93 -0.30 -25.72
C THR A 103 -7.98 0.88 -25.60
N ASN A 104 -8.48 2.10 -25.81
CA ASN A 104 -7.69 3.33 -25.70
C ASN A 104 -7.94 4.12 -24.40
N ARG A 105 -8.80 3.61 -23.50
CA ARG A 105 -9.22 4.28 -22.25
C ARG A 105 -9.83 5.67 -22.48
N ASN A 106 -10.53 5.83 -23.60
CA ASN A 106 -11.22 7.07 -23.94
C ASN A 106 -12.69 7.01 -23.49
N PHE A 107 -13.15 8.07 -22.85
CA PHE A 107 -14.53 8.21 -22.37
C PHE A 107 -15.11 9.52 -22.89
N ASN A 108 -16.25 9.45 -23.55
CA ASN A 108 -16.97 10.64 -24.02
C ASN A 108 -18.37 10.68 -23.40
N ILE A 109 -18.67 11.74 -22.66
CA ILE A 109 -19.98 11.99 -22.05
C ILE A 109 -20.66 13.11 -22.85
N GLU A 110 -21.78 12.78 -23.49
CA GLU A 110 -22.63 13.72 -24.22
C GLU A 110 -23.91 14.00 -23.44
N LEU A 111 -24.13 15.25 -23.06
CA LEU A 111 -25.38 15.70 -22.44
C LEU A 111 -26.34 16.18 -23.54
N LEU A 112 -27.51 15.55 -23.65
CA LEU A 112 -28.50 15.86 -24.69
C LEU A 112 -29.38 17.06 -24.28
N ALA A 113 -30.20 17.57 -25.20
CA ALA A 113 -31.00 18.78 -24.99
C ALA A 113 -31.97 18.73 -23.79
N LYS A 114 -32.25 17.55 -23.24
CA LYS A 114 -33.10 17.33 -22.06
C LYS A 114 -32.32 16.94 -20.79
N ALA A 115 -30.99 16.99 -20.85
CA ALA A 115 -30.10 16.68 -19.73
C ALA A 115 -30.36 17.61 -18.55
N ASP A 116 -30.30 17.05 -17.36
CA ASP A 116 -30.17 17.79 -16.10
C ASP A 116 -28.94 17.29 -15.33
N LEU A 117 -28.66 17.83 -14.14
CA LEU A 117 -27.46 17.45 -13.39
C LEU A 117 -27.42 15.94 -13.03
N SER A 118 -28.57 15.25 -13.01
CA SER A 118 -28.69 13.82 -12.64
C SER A 118 -28.24 12.98 -13.79
N THR A 119 -28.47 13.45 -15.02
CA THR A 119 -27.85 12.89 -16.22
C THR A 119 -26.34 12.90 -16.09
N PHE A 120 -25.70 14.03 -15.77
CA PHE A 120 -24.25 14.06 -15.60
C PHE A 120 -23.76 13.14 -14.46
N LEU A 121 -24.46 13.14 -13.32
CA LEU A 121 -24.11 12.26 -12.19
C LEU A 121 -24.27 10.77 -12.55
N HIS A 122 -25.29 10.43 -13.33
CA HIS A 122 -25.54 9.09 -13.84
C HIS A 122 -24.42 8.64 -14.80
N GLU A 123 -24.07 9.48 -15.79
CA GLU A 123 -22.96 9.19 -16.70
C GLU A 123 -21.61 9.09 -15.96
N SER A 124 -21.42 9.88 -14.89
CA SER A 124 -20.23 9.75 -14.03
C SER A 124 -20.17 8.41 -13.28
N GLY A 125 -21.32 7.81 -12.97
CA GLY A 125 -21.40 6.46 -12.40
C GLY A 125 -20.84 5.42 -13.35
N HIS A 126 -21.24 5.44 -14.63
CA HIS A 126 -20.68 4.58 -15.68
C HIS A 126 -19.16 4.75 -15.80
N PHE A 127 -18.68 5.99 -15.78
CA PHE A 127 -17.24 6.30 -15.81
C PHE A 127 -16.49 5.69 -14.62
N PHE A 128 -16.99 5.86 -13.39
CA PHE A 128 -16.33 5.31 -12.20
C PHE A 128 -16.26 3.78 -12.19
N LEU A 129 -17.29 3.11 -12.70
CA LEU A 129 -17.30 1.65 -12.83
C LEU A 129 -16.15 1.17 -13.74
N GLU A 130 -15.97 1.81 -14.89
CA GLU A 130 -14.92 1.43 -15.85
C GLU A 130 -13.51 1.75 -15.34
N VAL A 131 -13.31 2.91 -14.72
CA VAL A 131 -12.01 3.26 -14.13
C VAL A 131 -11.61 2.27 -13.04
N LEU A 132 -12.55 1.89 -12.16
CA LEU A 132 -12.27 0.93 -11.10
C LEU A 132 -11.98 -0.47 -11.67
N GLY A 133 -12.70 -0.87 -12.72
CA GLY A 133 -12.43 -2.11 -13.44
C GLY A 133 -11.03 -2.13 -14.03
N ASP A 134 -10.61 -1.04 -14.68
CA ASP A 134 -9.27 -0.91 -15.27
C ASP A 134 -8.19 -1.01 -14.22
N LEU A 135 -8.35 -0.30 -13.10
CA LEU A 135 -7.42 -0.35 -11.98
C LEU A 135 -7.33 -1.75 -11.36
N SER A 136 -8.42 -2.51 -11.34
CA SER A 136 -8.45 -3.88 -10.76
C SER A 136 -7.68 -4.90 -11.60
N GLN A 137 -7.64 -4.71 -12.92
CA GLN A 137 -7.03 -5.63 -13.88
C GLN A 137 -5.58 -5.31 -14.21
N ARG A 138 -5.05 -4.15 -13.78
CA ARG A 138 -3.64 -3.78 -14.00
C ARG A 138 -2.67 -4.78 -13.36
N GLU A 139 -1.54 -5.01 -14.03
CA GLU A 139 -0.43 -5.78 -13.46
C GLU A 139 0.10 -5.06 -12.20
N GLY A 140 0.21 -5.79 -11.08
CA GLY A 140 0.53 -5.19 -9.77
C GLY A 140 -0.66 -4.53 -9.04
N ALA A 141 -1.89 -4.62 -9.56
CA ALA A 141 -3.07 -4.14 -8.87
C ALA A 141 -3.21 -4.80 -7.48
N SER A 142 -3.42 -3.95 -6.46
CA SER A 142 -3.54 -4.40 -5.08
C SER A 142 -4.76 -5.31 -4.88
N ASP A 143 -4.67 -6.25 -3.95
CA ASP A 143 -5.77 -7.14 -3.56
C ASP A 143 -7.02 -6.36 -3.13
N ARG A 144 -6.87 -5.10 -2.68
CA ARG A 144 -8.03 -4.22 -2.38
C ARG A 144 -8.80 -3.87 -3.63
N VAL A 145 -8.14 -3.33 -4.66
CA VAL A 145 -8.84 -2.87 -5.87
C VAL A 145 -9.54 -4.06 -6.53
N LYS A 146 -8.89 -5.23 -6.52
CA LYS A 146 -9.50 -6.50 -6.92
C LYS A 146 -10.70 -6.87 -6.06
N GLY A 147 -10.60 -6.80 -4.73
CA GLY A 147 -11.71 -7.09 -3.82
C GLY A 147 -12.88 -6.10 -3.88
N GLN A 148 -12.61 -4.81 -4.09
CA GLN A 148 -13.63 -3.78 -4.30
C GLN A 148 -14.38 -4.01 -5.60
N TYR A 149 -13.65 -4.33 -6.66
CA TYR A 149 -14.25 -4.67 -7.94
C TYR A 149 -15.01 -5.99 -7.85
N GLN A 150 -14.51 -6.99 -7.13
CA GLN A 150 -15.23 -8.22 -6.85
C GLN A 150 -16.53 -7.97 -6.09
N THR A 151 -16.54 -7.07 -5.11
CA THR A 151 -17.77 -6.69 -4.39
C THR A 151 -18.83 -6.12 -5.34
N ILE A 152 -18.39 -5.40 -6.38
CA ILE A 152 -19.28 -4.89 -7.44
C ILE A 152 -19.75 -6.02 -8.35
N LEU A 153 -18.86 -6.93 -8.76
CA LEU A 153 -19.22 -8.11 -9.56
C LEU A 153 -20.24 -9.00 -8.83
N ASP A 154 -20.04 -9.20 -7.53
CA ASP A 154 -20.96 -9.96 -6.66
C ASP A 154 -22.33 -9.26 -6.56
N TRP A 155 -22.35 -7.93 -6.49
CA TRP A 155 -23.60 -7.15 -6.47
C TRP A 155 -24.35 -7.16 -7.81
N PHE A 156 -23.62 -7.31 -8.91
CA PHE A 156 -24.17 -7.50 -10.25
C PHE A 156 -24.53 -8.96 -10.55
N GLU A 157 -24.15 -9.90 -9.67
CA GLU A 157 -24.29 -11.35 -9.87
C GLU A 157 -23.55 -11.86 -11.13
N VAL A 158 -22.37 -11.29 -11.43
CA VAL A 158 -21.51 -11.71 -12.57
C VAL A 158 -20.14 -12.20 -12.10
N GLU A 159 -19.49 -13.07 -12.90
CA GLU A 159 -18.22 -13.69 -12.52
C GLU A 159 -16.99 -12.87 -12.93
N SER A 160 -17.10 -12.04 -13.97
CA SER A 160 -15.98 -11.26 -14.50
C SER A 160 -16.43 -9.97 -15.18
N ARG A 161 -15.47 -9.06 -15.40
CA ARG A 161 -15.70 -7.78 -16.09
C ARG A 161 -16.30 -7.94 -17.49
N ASP A 162 -15.95 -9.02 -18.19
CA ASP A 162 -16.41 -9.27 -19.57
C ASP A 162 -17.91 -9.57 -19.63
N GLN A 163 -18.52 -9.94 -18.50
CA GLN A 163 -19.95 -10.20 -18.36
C GLN A 163 -20.75 -8.94 -18.01
N ILE A 164 -20.10 -7.79 -17.80
CA ILE A 164 -20.79 -6.52 -17.53
C ILE A 164 -21.38 -5.98 -18.83
N GLY A 165 -22.70 -6.11 -18.96
CA GLY A 165 -23.48 -5.53 -20.05
C GLY A 165 -24.16 -4.21 -19.66
N VAL A 166 -25.07 -3.75 -20.53
CA VAL A 166 -25.83 -2.50 -20.35
C VAL A 166 -26.59 -2.49 -19.03
N GLU A 167 -27.19 -3.61 -18.63
CA GLU A 167 -28.00 -3.69 -17.42
C GLU A 167 -27.20 -3.41 -16.14
N GLN A 168 -25.99 -3.97 -16.02
CA GLN A 168 -25.11 -3.79 -14.87
C GLN A 168 -24.54 -2.36 -14.80
N HIS A 169 -24.19 -1.81 -15.95
CA HIS A 169 -23.81 -0.40 -16.09
C HIS A 169 -24.92 0.51 -15.55
N GLU A 170 -26.13 0.31 -16.05
CA GLU A 170 -27.30 1.07 -15.62
C GLU A 170 -27.64 0.84 -14.14
N GLN A 171 -27.44 -0.37 -13.61
CA GLN A 171 -27.59 -0.67 -12.18
C GLN A 171 -26.60 0.13 -11.33
N PHE A 172 -25.34 0.22 -11.76
CA PHE A 172 -24.31 0.98 -11.05
C PHE A 172 -24.58 2.48 -11.07
N ALA A 173 -24.89 3.03 -12.24
CA ALA A 173 -25.19 4.45 -12.40
C ALA A 173 -26.39 4.87 -11.53
N ARG A 174 -27.48 4.07 -11.52
CA ARG A 174 -28.61 4.27 -10.60
C ARG A 174 -28.21 4.12 -9.14
N GLY A 175 -27.34 3.16 -8.82
CA GLY A 175 -26.80 2.97 -7.48
C GLY A 175 -26.02 4.18 -6.98
N PHE A 176 -25.24 4.81 -7.86
CA PHE A 176 -24.50 6.03 -7.57
C PHE A 176 -25.43 7.23 -7.36
N GLU A 177 -26.50 7.36 -8.16
CA GLU A 177 -27.55 8.35 -7.91
C GLU A 177 -28.24 8.10 -6.56
N ALA A 178 -28.53 6.84 -6.20
CA ALA A 178 -29.14 6.48 -4.93
C ALA A 178 -28.23 6.84 -3.74
N TYR A 179 -26.93 6.57 -3.87
CA TYR A 179 -25.90 6.95 -2.91
C TYR A 179 -25.87 8.46 -2.64
N LEU A 180 -25.86 9.28 -3.69
CA LEU A 180 -25.91 10.74 -3.56
C LEU A 180 -27.25 11.22 -2.99
N MET A 181 -28.35 10.55 -3.33
CA MET A 181 -29.70 10.86 -2.86
C MET A 181 -29.92 10.52 -1.38
N GLU A 182 -29.19 9.55 -0.83
CA GLU A 182 -29.18 9.29 0.62
C GLU A 182 -28.67 10.50 1.41
N GLY A 183 -27.76 11.29 0.83
CA GLY A 183 -27.19 12.49 1.44
C GLY A 183 -26.30 12.24 2.65
N LYS A 184 -25.88 10.98 2.87
CA LYS A 184 -24.89 10.61 3.89
C LYS A 184 -23.50 10.84 3.29
N ALA A 185 -22.87 11.94 3.67
CA ALA A 185 -21.53 12.24 3.18
C ALA A 185 -20.50 11.27 3.77
N PRO A 186 -19.49 10.84 2.97
CA PRO A 186 -18.42 9.97 3.45
C PRO A 186 -17.48 10.70 4.42
N THR A 187 -17.41 12.03 4.31
CA THR A 187 -16.63 12.91 5.19
C THR A 187 -17.51 14.07 5.71
N PRO A 188 -17.24 14.59 6.93
CA PRO A 188 -17.96 15.74 7.47
C PRO A 188 -17.96 16.97 6.55
N GLU A 189 -16.89 17.17 5.77
CA GLU A 189 -16.69 18.32 4.90
C GLU A 189 -17.60 18.27 3.65
N LEU A 190 -17.88 17.06 3.14
CA LEU A 190 -18.80 16.83 2.02
C LEU A 190 -20.28 16.94 2.41
N GLN A 191 -20.59 17.10 3.69
CA GLN A 191 -21.96 17.14 4.21
C GLN A 191 -22.81 18.22 3.52
N SER A 192 -22.25 19.41 3.25
CA SER A 192 -22.99 20.48 2.57
C SER A 192 -23.26 20.17 1.09
N VAL A 193 -22.37 19.41 0.45
CA VAL A 193 -22.46 19.05 -0.96
C VAL A 193 -23.46 17.91 -1.13
N PHE A 194 -23.37 16.88 -0.30
CA PHE A 194 -24.32 15.76 -0.25
C PHE A 194 -25.73 16.21 0.14
N ALA A 195 -25.87 17.19 1.05
CA ALA A 195 -27.16 17.78 1.37
C ALA A 195 -27.79 18.47 0.14
N ARG A 196 -26.98 19.14 -0.68
CA ARG A 196 -27.42 19.78 -1.94
C ARG A 196 -27.80 18.75 -2.99
N PHE A 197 -26.98 17.71 -3.19
CA PHE A 197 -27.29 16.61 -4.10
C PHE A 197 -28.57 15.87 -3.70
N ARG A 198 -28.74 15.57 -2.41
CA ARG A 198 -29.97 14.98 -1.88
C ARG A 198 -31.20 15.84 -2.13
N ALA A 199 -31.13 17.13 -1.80
CA ALA A 199 -32.26 18.04 -2.00
C ALA A 199 -32.66 18.11 -3.47
N TRP A 200 -31.68 18.09 -4.36
CA TRP A 200 -31.87 18.19 -5.79
C TRP A 200 -32.38 16.87 -6.42
N LEU A 201 -31.79 15.73 -6.10
CA LEU A 201 -32.27 14.41 -6.55
C LEU A 201 -33.66 14.07 -6.00
N MET A 202 -33.99 14.54 -4.78
CA MET A 202 -35.36 14.47 -4.25
C MET A 202 -36.36 15.30 -5.04
N ALA A 203 -35.94 16.43 -5.62
CA ALA A 203 -36.81 17.24 -6.49
C ALA A 203 -37.08 16.54 -7.84
N VAL A 204 -36.10 15.79 -8.36
CA VAL A 204 -36.21 15.05 -9.64
C VAL A 204 -37.00 13.74 -9.48
N TYR A 205 -36.57 12.85 -8.57
CA TYR A 205 -37.11 11.49 -8.44
C TYR A 205 -38.25 11.35 -7.44
N LYS A 206 -38.49 12.36 -6.58
CA LYS A 206 -39.50 12.42 -5.51
C LYS A 206 -39.37 11.39 -4.38
N ARG A 207 -38.89 10.17 -4.66
CA ARG A 207 -38.67 9.08 -3.69
C ARG A 207 -37.49 8.21 -4.14
N LEU A 208 -36.69 7.72 -3.19
CA LEU A 208 -35.53 6.88 -3.46
C LEU A 208 -35.89 5.57 -4.20
N SER A 209 -37.08 5.00 -3.93
CA SER A 209 -37.58 3.81 -4.62
C SER A 209 -37.82 4.00 -6.13
N ALA A 210 -37.84 5.24 -6.62
CA ALA A 210 -38.01 5.52 -8.05
C ALA A 210 -36.74 5.23 -8.87
N LEU A 211 -35.57 5.11 -8.23
CA LEU A 211 -34.31 4.72 -8.86
C LEU A 211 -34.19 3.20 -9.09
N ASN A 212 -35.12 2.40 -8.55
CA ASN A 212 -35.21 0.95 -8.76
C ASN A 212 -33.88 0.19 -8.56
N VAL A 213 -33.12 0.55 -7.52
CA VAL A 213 -31.85 -0.08 -7.13
C VAL A 213 -31.78 -0.18 -5.61
N ASP A 214 -31.22 -1.28 -5.10
CA ASP A 214 -30.99 -1.48 -3.66
C ASP A 214 -29.47 -1.41 -3.40
N LEU A 215 -29.04 -0.32 -2.75
CA LEU A 215 -27.64 -0.05 -2.47
C LEU A 215 -27.24 -0.74 -1.14
N THR A 216 -26.37 -1.74 -1.21
CA THR A 216 -25.83 -2.41 -0.01
C THR A 216 -24.81 -1.53 0.71
N ASP A 217 -24.59 -1.77 2.01
CA ASP A 217 -23.61 -1.01 2.79
C ASP A 217 -22.17 -1.28 2.30
N GLU A 218 -21.89 -2.47 1.76
CA GLU A 218 -20.60 -2.84 1.16
C GLU A 218 -20.32 -2.04 -0.11
N VAL A 219 -21.29 -1.92 -1.02
CA VAL A 219 -21.15 -1.14 -2.25
C VAL A 219 -21.09 0.35 -1.94
N ARG A 220 -21.84 0.83 -0.93
CA ARG A 220 -21.71 2.20 -0.41
C ARG A 220 -20.28 2.50 0.04
N ASN A 221 -19.68 1.60 0.82
CA ASN A 221 -18.29 1.75 1.28
C ASN A 221 -17.28 1.78 0.13
N VAL A 222 -17.55 1.13 -1.01
CA VAL A 222 -16.71 1.25 -2.21
C VAL A 222 -16.79 2.68 -2.77
N MET A 223 -18.00 3.23 -2.88
CA MET A 223 -18.24 4.60 -3.38
C MET A 223 -17.68 5.68 -2.44
N ASP A 224 -17.82 5.52 -1.12
CA ASP A 224 -17.25 6.42 -0.10
C ASP A 224 -15.73 6.60 -0.31
N ARG A 225 -15.03 5.51 -0.64
CA ARG A 225 -13.57 5.49 -0.78
C ARG A 225 -13.08 6.10 -2.09
N ILE A 226 -13.85 5.98 -3.18
CA ILE A 226 -13.51 6.60 -4.46
C ILE A 226 -13.48 8.12 -4.31
N LEU A 227 -14.48 8.69 -3.62
CA LEU A 227 -14.63 10.15 -3.50
C LEU A 227 -13.77 10.76 -2.38
N ALA A 228 -13.64 10.10 -1.22
CA ALA A 228 -12.89 10.67 -0.09
C ALA A 228 -11.38 10.75 -0.36
N THR A 229 -10.81 9.78 -1.07
CA THR A 229 -9.35 9.69 -1.29
C THR A 229 -8.81 10.85 -2.14
N ASP A 230 -9.52 11.24 -3.22
CA ASP A 230 -9.03 12.31 -4.11
C ASP A 230 -9.09 13.69 -3.45
N GLU A 231 -10.15 13.99 -2.70
CA GLU A 231 -10.29 15.27 -2.00
C GLU A 231 -9.27 15.40 -0.87
N GLU A 232 -9.02 14.32 -0.12
CA GLU A 232 -8.02 14.31 0.96
C GLU A 232 -6.61 14.55 0.43
N ILE A 233 -6.25 13.93 -0.70
CA ILE A 233 -4.96 14.14 -1.36
C ILE A 233 -4.82 15.57 -1.89
N GLU A 234 -5.82 16.11 -2.59
CA GLU A 234 -5.74 17.47 -3.12
C GLU A 234 -5.68 18.52 -1.99
N ARG A 235 -6.43 18.33 -0.90
CA ARG A 235 -6.32 19.17 0.29
C ARG A 235 -4.92 19.09 0.90
N ALA A 236 -4.39 17.88 1.09
CA ALA A 236 -3.05 17.69 1.65
C ALA A 236 -1.97 18.34 0.78
N ARG A 237 -2.09 18.27 -0.56
CA ARG A 237 -1.21 18.97 -1.50
C ARG A 237 -1.30 20.49 -1.35
N GLY A 238 -2.51 21.03 -1.26
CA GLY A 238 -2.74 22.46 -1.02
C GLY A 238 -2.09 22.93 0.28
N GLU A 239 -2.30 22.21 1.39
CA GLU A 239 -1.69 22.52 2.69
C GLU A 239 -0.17 22.41 2.72
N ALA A 240 0.41 21.56 1.87
CA ALA A 240 1.85 21.39 1.76
C ALA A 240 2.51 22.40 0.79
N GLY A 241 1.75 23.35 0.23
CA GLY A 241 2.28 24.29 -0.78
C GLY A 241 2.69 23.58 -2.08
N MET A 242 2.06 22.45 -2.40
CA MET A 242 2.32 21.64 -3.59
C MET A 242 1.31 21.88 -4.72
N ALA A 243 0.39 22.84 -4.53
CA ALA A 243 -0.61 23.22 -5.53
C ALA A 243 -0.06 24.19 -6.59
N ASP A 244 0.79 25.15 -6.16
CA ASP A 244 1.37 26.13 -7.07
C ASP A 244 2.52 25.53 -7.88
N SER A 245 2.47 25.70 -9.20
CA SER A 245 3.39 25.07 -10.12
C SER A 245 4.42 26.05 -10.69
N LEU A 246 5.71 25.76 -10.50
CA LEU A 246 6.77 26.54 -11.14
C LEU A 246 6.82 26.34 -12.68
N SER A 247 6.12 25.33 -13.22
CA SER A 247 5.94 25.18 -14.67
C SER A 247 5.18 26.35 -15.30
N ASP A 248 4.31 26.99 -14.53
CA ASP A 248 3.38 28.02 -15.01
C ASP A 248 4.03 29.41 -14.99
N VAL A 249 5.18 29.54 -14.33
CA VAL A 249 5.96 30.78 -14.30
C VAL A 249 6.66 30.96 -15.65
N ALA A 250 6.13 31.85 -16.49
CA ALA A 250 6.64 32.10 -17.85
C ALA A 250 8.15 32.41 -17.89
N ALA A 251 8.66 33.13 -16.89
CA ALA A 251 10.07 33.51 -16.78
C ALA A 251 11.03 32.31 -16.62
N MET A 252 10.53 31.15 -16.16
CA MET A 252 11.32 29.93 -16.05
C MET A 252 11.74 29.37 -17.40
N GLY A 253 11.03 29.70 -18.49
CA GLY A 253 11.40 29.29 -19.85
C GLY A 253 11.50 27.76 -20.00
N TRP A 254 10.45 27.05 -19.58
CA TRP A 254 10.30 25.62 -19.80
C TRP A 254 10.10 25.31 -21.29
N THR A 255 10.78 24.30 -21.81
CA THR A 255 10.50 23.73 -23.13
C THR A 255 9.26 22.85 -23.09
N GLU A 256 8.67 22.52 -24.23
CA GLU A 256 7.46 21.67 -24.23
C GLU A 256 7.73 20.26 -23.71
N GLN A 257 8.91 19.70 -24.02
CA GLN A 257 9.31 18.41 -23.46
C GLN A 257 9.45 18.48 -21.93
N GLU A 258 10.14 19.49 -21.40
CA GLU A 258 10.27 19.63 -19.94
C GLU A 258 8.91 19.87 -19.27
N ARG A 259 7.93 20.50 -19.94
CA ARG A 259 6.56 20.63 -19.40
C ARG A 259 5.82 19.29 -19.40
N ALA A 260 6.01 18.46 -20.42
CA ALA A 260 5.45 17.11 -20.47
C ALA A 260 6.02 16.26 -19.32
N ASP A 261 7.35 16.19 -19.20
CA ASP A 261 8.03 15.45 -18.14
C ASP A 261 7.59 15.94 -16.74
N TYR A 262 7.38 17.26 -16.58
CA TYR A 262 6.87 17.83 -15.34
C TYR A 262 5.42 17.38 -15.02
N ARG A 263 4.53 17.38 -16.02
CA ARG A 263 3.15 16.88 -15.85
C ARG A 263 3.13 15.41 -15.46
N ASP A 264 3.98 14.60 -16.10
CA ASP A 264 4.09 13.17 -15.78
C ASP A 264 4.54 12.96 -14.33
N LEU A 265 5.55 13.71 -13.85
CA LEU A 265 5.99 13.65 -12.45
C LEU A 265 4.91 14.09 -11.45
N VAL A 266 4.08 15.09 -11.81
CA VAL A 266 2.95 15.51 -10.96
C VAL A 266 1.90 14.40 -10.85
N GLU A 267 1.54 13.76 -11.97
CA GLU A 267 0.59 12.65 -11.98
C GLU A 267 1.16 11.42 -11.27
N GLU A 268 2.43 11.06 -11.49
CA GLU A 268 3.10 9.98 -10.76
C GLU A 268 3.12 10.23 -9.24
N ALA A 269 3.39 11.46 -8.81
CA ALA A 269 3.36 11.83 -7.40
C ALA A 269 1.96 11.74 -6.79
N ARG A 270 0.94 12.11 -7.57
CA ARG A 270 -0.46 12.02 -7.16
C ARG A 270 -0.90 10.56 -7.05
N GLU A 271 -0.61 9.73 -8.04
CA GLU A 271 -0.95 8.31 -8.05
C GLU A 271 -0.18 7.53 -6.97
N ALA A 272 1.08 7.87 -6.70
CA ALA A 272 1.83 7.33 -5.58
C ALA A 272 1.18 7.68 -4.23
N ALA A 273 0.74 8.93 -4.06
CA ALA A 273 0.05 9.37 -2.85
C ALA A 273 -1.29 8.66 -2.66
N LYS A 274 -2.09 8.53 -3.74
CA LYS A 274 -3.32 7.73 -3.70
C LYS A 274 -3.01 6.30 -3.28
N SER A 275 -2.08 5.62 -3.94
CA SER A 275 -1.70 4.24 -3.64
C SER A 275 -1.28 4.05 -2.17
N ASP A 276 -0.47 4.96 -1.61
CA ASP A 276 -0.05 4.90 -0.20
C ASP A 276 -1.22 5.12 0.78
N LEU A 277 -2.05 6.14 0.56
CA LEU A 277 -3.23 6.40 1.39
C LEU A 277 -4.19 5.21 1.37
N ILE A 278 -4.38 4.62 0.19
CA ILE A 278 -5.15 3.40 -0.04
C ILE A 278 -4.58 2.22 0.75
N ALA A 279 -3.26 2.03 0.76
CA ALA A 279 -2.60 0.98 1.51
C ALA A 279 -2.76 1.16 3.03
N ARG A 280 -2.69 2.40 3.53
CA ARG A 280 -2.94 2.73 4.95
C ARG A 280 -4.38 2.45 5.36
N GLN A 281 -5.35 2.92 4.56
CA GLN A 281 -6.77 2.60 4.73
C GLN A 281 -7.02 1.08 4.79
N MET A 282 -6.28 0.29 4.01
CA MET A 282 -6.39 -1.18 4.03
C MET A 282 -5.91 -1.84 5.31
N LYS A 283 -4.82 -1.33 5.88
CA LYS A 283 -4.27 -1.84 7.14
C LYS A 283 -5.30 -1.76 8.26
N ASP A 284 -6.13 -0.72 8.25
CA ASP A 284 -7.23 -0.53 9.19
C ASP A 284 -8.44 -1.38 8.87
N LEU A 285 -8.81 -1.57 7.60
CA LEU A 285 -9.92 -2.49 7.28
C LEU A 285 -9.63 -3.94 7.67
N ARG A 286 -8.38 -4.40 7.50
CA ARG A 286 -7.93 -5.72 8.01
C ARG A 286 -8.06 -5.83 9.53
N LYS A 287 -8.22 -4.72 10.27
CA LYS A 287 -8.53 -4.73 11.71
C LYS A 287 -9.91 -5.32 11.96
N THR A 288 -10.90 -5.04 11.10
CA THR A 288 -12.27 -5.57 11.24
C THR A 288 -12.34 -7.07 11.01
N GLU A 289 -11.43 -7.61 10.19
CA GLU A 289 -11.28 -9.04 9.93
C GLU A 289 -10.61 -9.81 11.08
N LYS A 290 -9.89 -9.11 11.97
CA LYS A 290 -9.18 -9.74 13.10
C LYS A 290 -10.17 -10.34 14.10
N ASP A 291 -9.80 -11.49 14.67
CA ASP A 291 -10.64 -12.23 15.62
C ASP A 291 -11.11 -11.40 16.81
N TRP A 292 -10.25 -10.52 17.32
CA TRP A 292 -10.60 -9.67 18.46
C TRP A 292 -11.72 -8.68 18.10
N TYR A 293 -11.74 -8.14 16.87
CA TYR A 293 -12.75 -7.18 16.43
C TYR A 293 -14.09 -7.89 16.23
N LYS A 294 -14.07 -9.09 15.63
CA LYS A 294 -15.26 -9.95 15.50
C LYS A 294 -15.85 -10.31 16.87
N GLN A 295 -14.99 -10.66 17.84
CA GLN A 295 -15.41 -10.96 19.20
C GLN A 295 -15.99 -9.74 19.91
N GLU A 296 -15.36 -8.58 19.76
CA GLU A 296 -15.85 -7.35 20.40
C GLU A 296 -17.16 -6.88 19.76
N ARG A 297 -17.28 -6.91 18.42
CA ARG A 297 -18.53 -6.65 17.70
C ARG A 297 -19.66 -7.56 18.16
N ALA A 298 -19.37 -8.85 18.38
CA ALA A 298 -20.37 -9.80 18.88
C ALA A 298 -20.86 -9.42 20.29
N LYS A 299 -19.96 -8.99 21.19
CA LYS A 299 -20.36 -8.49 22.51
C LYS A 299 -21.21 -7.23 22.42
N VAL A 300 -20.79 -6.25 21.60
CA VAL A 300 -21.56 -5.01 21.41
C VAL A 300 -22.94 -5.31 20.83
N ARG A 301 -23.04 -6.23 19.87
CA ARG A 301 -24.34 -6.71 19.36
C ARG A 301 -25.20 -7.30 20.46
N ASP A 302 -24.62 -8.12 21.34
CA ASP A 302 -25.37 -8.73 22.44
C ASP A 302 -25.82 -7.69 23.48
N GLU A 303 -24.99 -6.67 23.77
CA GLU A 303 -25.36 -5.50 24.58
C GLU A 303 -26.55 -4.75 23.97
N VAL A 304 -26.48 -4.42 22.67
CA VAL A 304 -27.55 -3.73 21.95
C VAL A 304 -28.84 -4.56 21.93
N MET A 305 -28.74 -5.87 21.68
CA MET A 305 -29.89 -6.79 21.74
C MET A 305 -30.54 -6.78 23.13
N ALA A 306 -29.75 -6.75 24.20
CA ALA A 306 -30.26 -6.66 25.57
C ALA A 306 -30.96 -5.31 25.82
N GLU A 307 -30.39 -4.19 25.39
CA GLU A 307 -31.04 -2.87 25.46
C GLU A 307 -32.37 -2.84 24.69
N MET A 308 -32.38 -3.36 23.46
CA MET A 308 -33.57 -3.42 22.61
C MET A 308 -34.66 -4.33 23.18
N SER A 309 -34.28 -5.42 23.86
CA SER A 309 -35.23 -6.33 24.52
C SER A 309 -36.03 -5.65 25.65
N GLN A 310 -35.55 -4.54 26.20
CA GLN A 310 -36.27 -3.76 27.21
C GLN A 310 -37.30 -2.80 26.60
N ASN A 311 -37.20 -2.51 25.30
CA ASN A 311 -38.12 -1.61 24.62
C ASN A 311 -39.55 -2.18 24.59
N ARG A 312 -40.53 -1.36 24.98
CA ARG A 312 -41.96 -1.74 25.06
C ARG A 312 -42.51 -2.33 23.75
N VAL A 313 -42.04 -1.84 22.60
CA VAL A 313 -42.47 -2.32 21.27
C VAL A 313 -42.05 -3.77 21.07
N TYR A 314 -40.78 -4.10 21.31
CA TYR A 314 -40.26 -5.45 21.11
C TYR A 314 -40.79 -6.45 22.15
N ARG A 315 -41.02 -6.01 23.40
CA ARG A 315 -41.67 -6.84 24.41
C ARG A 315 -43.10 -7.22 24.05
N ALA A 316 -43.89 -6.26 23.56
CA ALA A 316 -45.25 -6.51 23.12
C ALA A 316 -45.29 -7.38 21.85
N LEU A 317 -44.38 -7.16 20.90
CA LEU A 317 -44.25 -8.00 19.71
C LEU A 317 -43.86 -9.45 20.05
N ALA A 318 -42.87 -9.65 20.93
CA ALA A 318 -42.47 -10.99 21.37
C ALA A 318 -43.62 -11.73 22.07
N HIS A 319 -44.37 -11.03 22.94
CA HIS A 319 -45.57 -11.58 23.58
C HIS A 319 -46.60 -12.05 22.54
N LEU A 320 -46.86 -11.24 21.51
CA LEU A 320 -47.82 -11.57 20.44
C LEU A 320 -47.34 -12.65 19.47
N GLN A 321 -46.03 -12.76 19.22
CA GLN A 321 -45.47 -13.68 18.24
C GLN A 321 -45.14 -15.06 18.82
N SER A 322 -44.49 -15.10 19.98
CA SER A 322 -43.96 -16.33 20.58
C SER A 322 -44.55 -16.65 21.96
N GLY A 323 -45.33 -15.73 22.54
CA GLY A 323 -45.85 -15.91 23.91
C GLY A 323 -44.76 -15.84 24.97
N LYS A 324 -43.63 -15.19 24.66
CA LYS A 324 -42.44 -15.10 25.52
C LYS A 324 -41.89 -13.68 25.52
N LEU A 325 -40.93 -13.40 26.41
CA LEU A 325 -40.14 -12.17 26.35
C LEU A 325 -39.11 -12.22 25.20
N PRO A 326 -38.56 -11.08 24.75
CA PRO A 326 -37.64 -11.06 23.61
C PRO A 326 -36.33 -11.84 23.82
N ASP A 327 -35.94 -12.10 25.07
CA ASP A 327 -34.79 -12.92 25.46
C ASP A 327 -35.10 -14.44 25.49
N GLY A 328 -36.34 -14.83 25.20
CA GLY A 328 -36.81 -16.21 25.20
C GLY A 328 -37.29 -16.72 26.57
N SER A 329 -37.26 -15.89 27.61
CA SER A 329 -37.80 -16.23 28.92
C SER A 329 -39.34 -16.26 28.93
N GLU A 330 -39.91 -17.01 29.88
CA GLU A 330 -41.36 -17.11 30.04
C GLU A 330 -41.95 -15.76 30.51
N LEU A 331 -43.21 -15.51 30.16
CA LEU A 331 -43.91 -14.30 30.59
C LEU A 331 -44.03 -14.24 32.13
N PRO A 332 -44.00 -13.05 32.74
CA PRO A 332 -44.21 -12.89 34.18
C PRO A 332 -45.52 -13.52 34.66
N SER A 333 -45.53 -14.02 35.89
CA SER A 333 -46.69 -14.68 36.51
C SER A 333 -47.95 -13.82 36.41
N GLY A 334 -48.96 -14.30 35.67
CA GLY A 334 -50.22 -13.59 35.43
C GLY A 334 -50.45 -13.17 33.97
N LEU A 335 -49.41 -13.22 33.12
CA LEU A 335 -49.52 -12.95 31.69
C LEU A 335 -49.64 -14.24 30.88
N GLN A 336 -50.70 -14.37 30.08
CA GLN A 336 -50.92 -15.48 29.17
C GLN A 336 -50.51 -15.12 27.75
N PRO A 337 -50.00 -16.06 26.94
CA PRO A 337 -49.80 -15.83 25.50
C PRO A 337 -51.12 -15.42 24.83
N VAL A 338 -51.14 -14.27 24.17
CA VAL A 338 -52.33 -13.74 23.49
C VAL A 338 -51.98 -13.22 22.10
N LYS A 339 -52.99 -13.10 21.24
CA LYS A 339 -52.90 -12.41 19.94
C LYS A 339 -53.97 -11.33 19.86
N LEU A 340 -53.75 -10.34 19.00
CA LEU A 340 -54.73 -9.30 18.73
C LEU A 340 -55.94 -9.84 17.94
N SER A 341 -57.13 -9.28 18.16
CA SER A 341 -58.31 -9.61 17.35
C SER A 341 -58.18 -9.05 15.93
N LYS A 342 -58.21 -9.92 14.91
CA LYS A 342 -58.22 -9.48 13.50
C LYS A 342 -59.46 -8.66 13.16
N GLU A 343 -60.62 -9.01 13.71
CA GLU A 343 -61.89 -8.32 13.45
C GLU A 343 -61.81 -6.86 13.87
N MET A 344 -61.26 -6.59 15.06
CA MET A 344 -61.07 -5.23 15.57
C MET A 344 -60.04 -4.44 14.74
N LEU A 345 -58.93 -5.08 14.36
CA LEU A 345 -57.92 -4.44 13.50
C LEU A 345 -58.47 -4.10 12.10
N VAL A 346 -59.25 -4.99 11.50
CA VAL A 346 -59.88 -4.74 10.20
C VAL A 346 -60.94 -3.64 10.30
N ALA A 347 -61.74 -3.62 11.37
CA ALA A 347 -62.76 -2.60 11.58
C ALA A 347 -62.17 -1.19 11.72
N GLN A 348 -61.00 -1.06 12.36
CA GLN A 348 -60.37 0.23 12.62
C GLN A 348 -59.40 0.69 11.50
N TYR A 349 -58.62 -0.22 10.90
CA TYR A 349 -57.53 0.13 9.95
C TYR A 349 -57.73 -0.41 8.53
N GLY A 350 -58.71 -1.29 8.31
CA GLY A 350 -58.95 -1.95 7.03
C GLY A 350 -58.01 -3.13 6.75
N ALA A 351 -58.45 -4.03 5.87
CA ALA A 351 -57.75 -5.30 5.60
C ALA A 351 -56.35 -5.12 4.98
N GLU A 352 -56.15 -4.07 4.19
CA GLU A 352 -54.86 -3.78 3.54
C GLU A 352 -53.78 -3.34 4.54
N PHE A 353 -54.16 -2.66 5.62
CA PHE A 353 -53.21 -2.19 6.63
C PHE A 353 -52.49 -3.35 7.33
N LEU A 354 -53.16 -4.50 7.51
CA LEU A 354 -52.56 -5.67 8.15
C LEU A 354 -51.32 -6.21 7.40
N LYS A 355 -51.15 -5.90 6.11
CA LYS A 355 -49.94 -6.25 5.35
C LYS A 355 -48.68 -5.52 5.84
N ARG A 356 -48.85 -4.38 6.51
CA ARG A 356 -47.76 -3.58 7.10
C ARG A 356 -47.32 -4.09 8.47
N LEU A 357 -48.14 -4.89 9.15
CA LEU A 357 -47.81 -5.44 10.46
C LEU A 357 -46.83 -6.61 10.34
N PRO A 358 -46.07 -6.93 11.40
CA PRO A 358 -45.19 -8.09 11.43
C PRO A 358 -45.96 -9.39 11.14
N GLY A 359 -45.42 -10.19 10.24
CA GLY A 359 -46.08 -11.44 9.80
C GLY A 359 -45.34 -12.16 8.68
N PRO A 360 -45.77 -13.37 8.30
CA PRO A 360 -45.01 -14.25 7.40
C PRO A 360 -44.85 -13.70 5.98
N ARG A 361 -45.70 -12.73 5.60
CA ARG A 361 -45.73 -12.12 4.26
C ARG A 361 -45.16 -10.69 4.23
N ASN A 362 -44.66 -10.19 5.36
CA ASN A 362 -44.06 -8.87 5.44
C ASN A 362 -42.56 -8.99 5.14
N LYS A 363 -42.10 -8.32 4.06
CA LYS A 363 -40.68 -8.34 3.64
C LYS A 363 -39.75 -7.56 4.57
N ILE A 364 -40.29 -6.60 5.34
CA ILE A 364 -39.51 -5.73 6.25
C ILE A 364 -39.38 -6.37 7.64
N TYR A 365 -40.43 -7.02 8.13
CA TYR A 365 -40.44 -7.74 9.39
C TYR A 365 -41.22 -9.05 9.26
N SER A 366 -40.50 -10.08 8.81
CA SER A 366 -41.03 -11.44 8.73
C SER A 366 -41.09 -12.10 10.12
N GLY A 367 -42.16 -12.86 10.37
CA GLY A 367 -42.35 -13.56 11.64
C GLY A 367 -43.75 -14.15 11.79
N PRO A 368 -44.09 -14.75 12.93
CA PRO A 368 -45.45 -15.19 13.22
C PRO A 368 -46.44 -14.00 13.17
N TYR A 369 -47.68 -14.27 12.76
CA TYR A 369 -48.75 -13.28 12.84
C TYR A 369 -48.98 -12.85 14.29
N ILE A 370 -49.12 -11.54 14.52
CA ILE A 370 -49.43 -10.96 15.83
C ILE A 370 -50.94 -10.93 16.16
N TYR A 371 -51.79 -11.38 15.24
CA TYR A 371 -53.25 -11.40 15.36
C TYR A 371 -53.84 -12.78 15.05
N SER A 372 -55.02 -13.07 15.61
CA SER A 372 -55.79 -14.31 15.39
C SER A 372 -57.01 -14.07 14.49
N ARG A 373 -57.43 -15.10 13.74
CA ARG A 373 -58.68 -15.06 12.94
C ARG A 373 -59.93 -15.21 13.79
N GLU A 374 -59.87 -16.02 14.84
CA GLU A 374 -60.96 -16.25 15.78
C GLU A 374 -60.46 -15.94 17.20
N GLY A 375 -61.20 -15.11 17.93
CA GLY A 375 -60.79 -14.58 19.22
C GLY A 375 -59.61 -13.59 19.14
N GLY A 376 -59.06 -13.26 20.31
CA GLY A 376 -57.96 -12.31 20.47
C GLY A 376 -58.33 -11.12 21.34
N VAL A 377 -57.31 -10.46 21.89
CA VAL A 377 -57.48 -9.31 22.79
C VAL A 377 -57.63 -8.01 22.00
N SER A 378 -58.32 -7.04 22.61
CA SER A 378 -58.41 -5.68 22.07
C SER A 378 -57.02 -5.02 22.06
N PRO A 379 -56.64 -4.29 20.99
CA PRO A 379 -55.42 -3.49 20.97
C PRO A 379 -55.29 -2.52 22.15
N GLU A 380 -56.41 -1.98 22.64
CA GLU A 380 -56.41 -1.03 23.78
C GLU A 380 -55.96 -1.70 25.10
N ILE A 381 -56.35 -2.95 25.33
CA ILE A 381 -56.00 -3.66 26.57
C ILE A 381 -54.50 -3.96 26.59
N LEU A 382 -53.95 -4.35 25.44
CA LEU A 382 -52.53 -4.66 25.33
C LEU A 382 -51.67 -3.39 25.33
N ALA A 383 -52.18 -2.28 24.78
CA ALA A 383 -51.53 -0.99 24.83
C ALA A 383 -51.33 -0.52 26.28
N ASP A 384 -52.38 -0.56 27.11
CA ASP A 384 -52.31 -0.19 28.52
C ASP A 384 -51.30 -1.06 29.29
N LEU A 385 -51.30 -2.37 29.05
CA LEU A 385 -50.39 -3.33 29.68
C LEU A 385 -48.90 -3.01 29.43
N TYR A 386 -48.55 -2.54 28.24
CA TYR A 386 -47.17 -2.20 27.85
C TYR A 386 -46.86 -0.70 27.94
N GLY A 387 -47.79 0.10 28.46
CA GLY A 387 -47.62 1.53 28.68
C GLY A 387 -47.62 2.38 27.40
N PHE A 388 -48.40 1.97 26.39
CA PHE A 388 -48.75 2.83 25.25
C PHE A 388 -49.95 3.72 25.62
N SER A 389 -50.01 4.91 25.05
CA SER A 389 -51.10 5.87 25.27
C SER A 389 -52.43 5.45 24.64
N SER A 390 -52.38 4.61 23.60
CA SER A 390 -53.57 4.03 22.96
C SER A 390 -53.21 2.77 22.17
N GLY A 391 -54.25 1.98 21.86
CA GLY A 391 -54.17 0.88 20.89
C GLY A 391 -53.65 1.35 19.53
N ASP A 392 -54.01 2.54 19.09
CA ASP A 392 -53.52 3.12 17.84
C ASP A 392 -52.01 3.41 17.89
N GLU A 393 -51.48 4.02 18.95
CA GLU A 393 -50.03 4.24 19.09
C GLU A 393 -49.26 2.92 18.97
N MET A 394 -49.74 1.87 19.65
CA MET A 394 -49.10 0.56 19.64
C MET A 394 -49.11 -0.06 18.23
N ILE A 395 -50.25 -0.02 17.52
CA ILE A 395 -50.39 -0.60 16.19
C ILE A 395 -49.55 0.17 15.15
N GLN A 396 -49.49 1.49 15.24
CA GLN A 396 -48.60 2.30 14.41
C GLN A 396 -47.14 2.02 14.70
N ALA A 397 -46.76 1.82 15.97
CA ALA A 397 -45.41 1.42 16.35
C ALA A 397 -45.03 0.05 15.77
N PHE A 398 -45.94 -0.92 15.78
CA PHE A 398 -45.71 -2.24 15.16
C PHE A 398 -45.59 -2.17 13.64
N ALA A 399 -46.40 -1.34 12.97
CA ALA A 399 -46.36 -1.19 11.53
C ALA A 399 -45.05 -0.57 11.01
N ASN A 400 -44.32 0.16 11.88
CA ASN A 400 -43.04 0.78 11.56
C ASN A 400 -41.83 0.06 12.20
N ALA A 401 -42.08 -1.00 12.99
CA ALA A 401 -41.02 -1.76 13.64
C ALA A 401 -40.17 -2.55 12.61
N ARG A 402 -38.87 -2.64 12.86
CA ARG A 402 -37.94 -3.52 12.13
C ARG A 402 -37.53 -4.68 13.01
N ALA A 403 -37.16 -5.82 12.40
CA ALA A 403 -36.70 -6.97 13.15
C ALA A 403 -35.49 -6.63 14.04
N MET A 404 -35.49 -7.14 15.28
CA MET A 404 -34.50 -6.76 16.31
C MET A 404 -33.07 -7.14 15.92
N LYS A 405 -32.88 -8.32 15.33
CA LYS A 405 -31.54 -8.83 14.95
C LYS A 405 -30.82 -7.93 13.92
N PRO A 406 -31.36 -7.62 12.73
CA PRO A 406 -30.67 -6.77 11.77
C PRO A 406 -30.48 -5.33 12.28
N LEU A 407 -31.42 -4.82 13.10
CA LEU A 407 -31.27 -3.49 13.70
C LEU A 407 -30.15 -3.47 14.76
N ALA A 408 -30.02 -4.52 15.57
CA ALA A 408 -28.94 -4.65 16.54
C ALA A 408 -27.58 -4.87 15.86
N GLU A 409 -27.53 -5.58 14.73
CA GLU A 409 -26.32 -5.70 13.92
C GLU A 409 -25.88 -4.32 13.39
N ALA A 410 -26.80 -3.54 12.79
CA ALA A 410 -26.51 -2.20 12.29
C ALA A 410 -26.08 -1.21 13.38
N GLU A 411 -26.74 -1.23 14.55
CA GLU A 411 -26.40 -0.39 15.70
C GLU A 411 -25.08 -0.83 16.34
N ALA A 412 -24.79 -2.14 16.40
CA ALA A 412 -23.49 -2.62 16.84
C ALA A 412 -22.36 -2.19 15.91
N ASP A 413 -22.60 -2.20 14.59
CA ASP A 413 -21.66 -1.67 13.61
C ASP A 413 -21.46 -0.17 13.76
N ALA A 414 -22.51 0.59 14.07
CA ALA A 414 -22.41 2.01 14.35
C ALA A 414 -21.56 2.28 15.61
N ARG A 415 -21.83 1.59 16.71
CA ARG A 415 -21.06 1.71 17.97
C ARG A 415 -19.61 1.23 17.82
N MET A 416 -19.38 0.17 17.04
CA MET A 416 -18.04 -0.31 16.75
C MET A 416 -17.25 0.72 15.93
N ARG A 417 -17.87 1.37 14.94
CA ARG A 417 -17.26 2.48 14.20
C ARG A 417 -17.01 3.72 15.06
N GLU A 418 -17.86 4.00 16.04
CA GLU A 418 -17.63 5.08 16.99
C GLU A 418 -16.47 4.78 17.95
N ARG A 419 -16.40 3.54 18.48
CA ARG A 419 -15.35 3.09 19.41
C ARG A 419 -14.01 2.87 18.72
N TYR A 420 -14.04 2.45 17.46
CA TYR A 420 -12.88 2.15 16.62
C TYR A 420 -13.08 2.76 15.23
N PRO A 421 -12.98 4.10 15.10
CA PRO A 421 -13.12 4.77 13.82
C PRO A 421 -12.11 4.22 12.82
N ASP A 422 -12.56 3.97 11.58
CA ASP A 422 -11.66 3.76 10.46
C ASP A 422 -10.94 5.08 10.13
N ILE A 423 -9.79 5.00 9.48
CA ILE A 423 -8.96 6.17 9.16
C ILE A 423 -9.80 7.28 8.50
N ASN A 424 -10.71 6.92 7.59
CA ASN A 424 -11.63 7.82 6.85
C ASN A 424 -12.65 8.55 7.74
N LEU A 425 -13.00 8.01 8.90
CA LEU A 425 -13.96 8.58 9.84
C LEU A 425 -13.27 9.28 11.01
N SER A 426 -11.94 9.35 11.00
CA SER A 426 -11.11 9.91 12.06
C SER A 426 -10.27 11.08 11.52
N GLY A 427 -9.73 11.90 12.41
CA GLY A 427 -8.71 12.89 12.03
C GLY A 427 -7.43 12.27 11.45
N GLU A 428 -7.27 10.94 11.51
CA GLU A 428 -6.11 10.20 11.02
C GLU A 428 -6.07 10.12 9.48
N ALA A 429 -7.20 10.20 8.76
CA ALA A 429 -7.19 10.26 7.29
C ALA A 429 -6.50 11.51 6.76
N ALA A 430 -6.70 12.66 7.42
CA ALA A 430 -5.98 13.88 7.07
C ALA A 430 -4.47 13.71 7.30
N GLU A 431 -4.05 13.16 8.44
CA GLU A 431 -2.62 12.89 8.71
C GLU A 431 -2.03 11.87 7.72
N ALA A 432 -2.80 10.83 7.35
CA ALA A 432 -2.39 9.83 6.37
C ALA A 432 -2.26 10.39 4.96
N ALA A 433 -3.20 11.25 4.54
CA ALA A 433 -3.13 11.94 3.26
C ALA A 433 -1.93 12.89 3.20
N ILE A 434 -1.67 13.64 4.27
CA ILE A 434 -0.45 14.46 4.40
C ILE A 434 0.79 13.56 4.30
N ALA A 435 0.86 12.44 5.02
CA ALA A 435 1.99 11.53 4.90
C ALA A 435 2.17 10.99 3.47
N ALA A 436 1.07 10.66 2.79
CA ALA A 436 1.07 10.10 1.44
C ALA A 436 1.53 11.09 0.35
N VAL A 437 1.20 12.39 0.48
CA VAL A 437 1.70 13.41 -0.47
C VAL A 437 3.19 13.69 -0.29
N HIS A 438 3.78 13.37 0.86
CA HIS A 438 5.22 13.43 1.07
C HIS A 438 5.91 12.15 0.60
N ASN A 439 5.87 11.90 -0.71
CA ASN A 439 6.44 10.72 -1.36
C ASN A 439 7.67 11.03 -2.23
N ASP A 440 8.41 9.99 -2.64
CA ASP A 440 9.63 10.14 -3.45
C ASP A 440 9.39 10.86 -4.78
N LYS A 441 8.24 10.63 -5.43
CA LYS A 441 7.89 11.27 -6.71
C LYS A 441 7.64 12.78 -6.53
N ALA A 442 7.07 13.19 -5.41
CA ALA A 442 6.97 14.60 -5.05
C ALA A 442 8.37 15.24 -4.85
N ALA A 443 9.32 14.50 -4.28
CA ALA A 443 10.71 14.94 -4.17
C ALA A 443 11.42 15.03 -5.54
N ASP A 444 11.16 14.09 -6.46
CA ASP A 444 11.68 14.13 -7.83
C ASP A 444 11.17 15.34 -8.60
N ARG A 445 9.88 15.66 -8.47
CA ARG A 445 9.29 16.91 -9.00
C ARG A 445 10.01 18.15 -8.43
N MET A 446 10.19 18.21 -7.11
CA MET A 446 10.92 19.33 -6.48
C MET A 446 12.36 19.44 -6.97
N LEU A 447 13.02 18.30 -7.20
CA LEU A 447 14.38 18.25 -7.72
C LEU A 447 14.45 18.75 -9.16
N MET A 448 13.45 18.45 -10.01
CA MET A 448 13.35 18.98 -11.37
C MET A 448 13.22 20.50 -11.36
N GLU A 449 12.32 21.04 -10.53
CA GLU A 449 12.14 22.48 -10.35
C GLU A 449 13.42 23.14 -9.81
N MET A 450 14.08 22.53 -8.82
CA MET A 450 15.33 23.00 -8.25
C MET A 450 16.46 23.04 -9.30
N LYS A 451 16.58 22.02 -10.15
CA LYS A 451 17.54 22.00 -11.28
C LYS A 451 17.26 23.12 -12.27
N LYS A 452 15.99 23.39 -12.59
CA LYS A 452 15.61 24.48 -13.48
C LYS A 452 15.99 25.84 -12.89
N LEU A 453 15.64 26.08 -11.62
CA LEU A 453 16.03 27.30 -10.88
C LEU A 453 17.55 27.46 -10.82
N HIS A 454 18.28 26.38 -10.50
CA HIS A 454 19.73 26.38 -10.49
C HIS A 454 20.32 26.85 -11.83
N SER A 455 19.80 26.34 -12.95
CA SER A 455 20.25 26.73 -14.30
C SER A 455 20.04 28.21 -14.64
N LYS A 456 19.09 28.87 -13.97
CA LYS A 456 18.72 30.28 -14.16
C LYS A 456 19.38 31.21 -13.14
N SER A 457 19.78 30.68 -11.99
CA SER A 457 20.47 31.42 -10.93
C SER A 457 21.93 31.72 -11.27
N ARG A 458 22.56 32.61 -10.51
CA ARG A 458 24.02 32.83 -10.52
C ARG A 458 24.82 31.57 -10.20
N PHE A 459 24.19 30.58 -9.55
CA PHE A 459 24.82 29.34 -9.13
C PHE A 459 24.96 28.32 -10.27
N ALA A 460 24.45 28.59 -11.48
CA ALA A 460 24.51 27.66 -12.61
C ALA A 460 25.91 27.08 -12.94
N LYS A 461 26.98 27.80 -12.58
CA LYS A 461 28.38 27.37 -12.76
C LYS A 461 28.96 26.54 -11.60
N THR A 462 28.21 26.43 -10.51
CA THR A 462 28.60 25.70 -9.29
C THR A 462 27.95 24.32 -9.29
N ARG A 463 28.54 23.35 -8.58
CA ARG A 463 27.90 22.05 -8.38
C ARG A 463 26.73 22.19 -7.41
N MET A 464 25.55 21.78 -7.83
CA MET A 464 24.36 21.72 -6.99
C MET A 464 24.49 20.62 -5.94
N THR A 465 23.97 20.85 -4.73
CA THR A 465 23.87 19.80 -3.71
C THR A 465 22.98 18.66 -4.21
N PRO A 466 23.49 17.41 -4.29
CA PRO A 466 22.68 16.28 -4.74
C PRO A 466 21.54 15.97 -3.75
N ALA A 467 20.40 15.49 -4.26
CA ALA A 467 19.22 15.17 -3.45
C ALA A 467 19.52 14.11 -2.35
N HIS A 468 20.37 13.12 -2.65
CA HIS A 468 20.76 12.10 -1.66
C HIS A 468 21.50 12.68 -0.45
N VAL A 469 22.25 13.78 -0.63
CA VAL A 469 22.94 14.47 0.47
C VAL A 469 21.93 15.15 1.39
N LEU A 470 20.90 15.79 0.83
CA LEU A 470 19.81 16.40 1.61
C LEU A 470 19.02 15.33 2.37
N ARG A 471 18.75 14.20 1.74
CA ARG A 471 18.08 13.04 2.36
C ARG A 471 18.90 12.50 3.54
N GLN A 472 20.19 12.28 3.35
CA GLN A 472 21.07 11.78 4.41
C GLN A 472 21.23 12.80 5.55
N ALA A 473 21.28 14.09 5.24
CA ALA A 473 21.28 15.14 6.24
C ALA A 473 19.99 15.11 7.08
N ALA A 474 18.82 14.98 6.44
CA ALA A 474 17.55 14.84 7.12
C ALA A 474 17.51 13.59 8.03
N GLN A 475 17.96 12.45 7.52
CA GLN A 475 18.02 11.20 8.28
C GLN A 475 18.88 11.34 9.54
N ARG A 476 20.11 11.85 9.41
CA ARG A 476 21.02 12.07 10.56
C ARG A 476 20.43 13.04 11.58
N LEU A 477 19.78 14.11 11.11
CA LEU A 477 19.14 15.10 11.99
C LEU A 477 18.01 14.49 12.80
N ILE A 478 17.16 13.65 12.19
CA ILE A 478 16.06 13.00 12.90
C ILE A 478 16.56 11.86 13.79
N GLN A 479 17.53 11.06 13.33
CA GLN A 479 18.12 9.97 14.11
C GLN A 479 18.74 10.45 15.43
N GLY A 480 19.43 11.61 15.39
CA GLY A 480 20.00 12.24 16.57
C GLY A 480 19.01 12.97 17.47
N GLN A 481 17.75 13.17 17.05
CA GLN A 481 16.72 13.81 17.87
C GLN A 481 16.16 12.85 18.91
N ARG A 482 15.77 13.40 20.07
CA ARG A 482 15.05 12.64 21.09
C ARG A 482 13.63 12.35 20.62
N VAL A 483 13.11 11.18 20.97
CA VAL A 483 11.78 10.73 20.56
C VAL A 483 10.67 11.73 20.94
N LYS A 484 10.78 12.42 22.09
CA LYS A 484 9.81 13.46 22.50
C LYS A 484 9.87 14.75 21.66
N ASP A 485 10.99 15.02 21.01
CA ASP A 485 11.25 16.26 20.28
C ASP A 485 10.91 16.14 18.79
N ILE A 486 10.58 14.93 18.30
CA ILE A 486 10.19 14.70 16.91
C ILE A 486 8.84 15.37 16.64
N ARG A 487 8.83 16.35 15.74
CA ARG A 487 7.65 17.14 15.39
C ARG A 487 7.52 17.27 13.86
N PRO A 488 6.88 16.29 13.19
CA PRO A 488 6.69 16.33 11.73
C PRO A 488 6.01 17.62 11.25
N ASP A 489 5.03 18.13 11.99
CA ASP A 489 4.31 19.37 11.66
C ASP A 489 5.18 20.63 11.54
N LEU A 490 6.36 20.66 12.20
CA LEU A 490 7.28 21.79 12.04
C LEU A 490 7.89 21.79 10.65
N TYR A 491 8.34 20.62 10.18
CA TYR A 491 8.93 20.47 8.85
C TYR A 491 7.90 20.66 7.74
N ARG A 492 6.68 20.13 7.91
CA ARG A 492 5.57 20.36 6.96
C ARG A 492 5.27 21.85 6.76
N ARG A 493 5.19 22.63 7.85
CA ARG A 493 4.94 24.08 7.77
C ARG A 493 6.12 24.84 7.18
N ALA A 494 7.35 24.41 7.48
CA ALA A 494 8.55 24.97 6.89
C ALA A 494 8.65 24.67 5.38
N GLU A 495 8.26 23.47 4.95
CA GLU A 495 8.15 23.08 3.55
C GLU A 495 7.13 23.95 2.80
N ALA A 496 5.90 24.06 3.31
CA ALA A 496 4.86 24.87 2.68
C ALA A 496 5.27 26.36 2.57
N ARG A 497 5.92 26.91 3.60
CA ARG A 497 6.47 28.27 3.54
C ARG A 497 7.55 28.39 2.46
N ALA A 498 8.52 27.48 2.46
CA ALA A 498 9.61 27.49 1.48
C ALA A 498 9.11 27.29 0.03
N ALA A 499 8.00 26.56 -0.15
CA ALA A 499 7.32 26.43 -1.43
C ALA A 499 6.74 27.76 -1.93
N ASN A 500 6.00 28.45 -1.06
CA ASN A 500 5.39 29.75 -1.36
C ASN A 500 6.45 30.83 -1.61
N ASP A 501 7.53 30.84 -0.82
CA ASP A 501 8.67 31.74 -0.99
C ASP A 501 9.31 31.49 -2.37
N ALA A 502 9.61 30.23 -2.71
CA ALA A 502 10.21 29.87 -3.99
C ALA A 502 9.32 30.26 -5.18
N PHE A 503 8.00 30.06 -5.08
CA PHE A 503 7.04 30.48 -6.11
C PHE A 503 7.04 32.01 -6.29
N THR A 504 6.90 32.75 -5.20
CA THR A 504 6.88 34.22 -5.21
C THR A 504 8.18 34.81 -5.77
N GLU A 505 9.32 34.29 -5.33
CA GLU A 505 10.66 34.71 -5.78
C GLU A 505 10.85 34.41 -7.27
N ALA A 506 10.43 33.22 -7.75
CA ALA A 506 10.49 32.87 -9.16
C ALA A 506 9.59 33.76 -10.04
N THR A 507 8.37 34.09 -9.59
CA THR A 507 7.48 35.05 -10.27
C THR A 507 8.11 36.45 -10.36
N ASN A 508 8.87 36.84 -9.35
CA ASN A 508 9.61 38.12 -9.32
C ASN A 508 10.93 38.10 -10.11
N ASN A 509 11.26 36.99 -10.77
CA ASN A 509 12.55 36.75 -11.45
C ASN A 509 13.77 36.74 -10.52
N ASP A 510 13.58 36.56 -9.20
CA ASP A 510 14.67 36.35 -8.25
C ASP A 510 15.01 34.86 -8.18
N PHE A 511 15.70 34.37 -9.21
CA PHE A 511 16.05 32.94 -9.32
C PHE A 511 17.08 32.48 -8.29
N ASP A 512 17.87 33.40 -7.73
CA ASP A 512 18.87 33.08 -6.70
C ASP A 512 18.17 32.72 -5.39
N SER A 513 17.28 33.59 -4.91
CA SER A 513 16.48 33.32 -3.71
C SER A 513 15.54 32.14 -3.93
N ALA A 514 14.89 32.07 -5.10
CA ALA A 514 13.98 30.97 -5.42
C ALA A 514 14.69 29.60 -5.39
N PHE A 515 15.92 29.50 -5.90
CA PHE A 515 16.72 28.28 -5.82
C PHE A 515 17.00 27.87 -4.37
N GLU A 516 17.42 28.81 -3.52
CA GLU A 516 17.67 28.52 -2.10
C GLU A 516 16.39 28.11 -1.35
N SER A 517 15.28 28.81 -1.58
CA SER A 517 13.97 28.48 -1.03
C SER A 517 13.51 27.09 -1.48
N LYS A 518 13.77 26.72 -2.74
CA LYS A 518 13.46 25.38 -3.25
C LYS A 518 14.32 24.29 -2.63
N GLN A 519 15.60 24.55 -2.40
CA GLN A 519 16.48 23.64 -1.66
C GLN A 519 15.99 23.45 -0.21
N ARG A 520 15.53 24.53 0.46
CA ARG A 520 14.91 24.45 1.79
C ARG A 520 13.60 23.66 1.75
N GLN A 521 12.78 23.81 0.71
CA GLN A 521 11.56 23.01 0.54
C GLN A 521 11.90 21.52 0.48
N LEU A 522 12.82 21.12 -0.41
CA LEU A 522 13.22 19.72 -0.57
C LEU A 522 13.85 19.13 0.70
N LEU A 523 14.66 19.89 1.44
CA LEU A 523 15.20 19.45 2.72
C LEU A 523 14.08 19.24 3.77
N ASN A 524 13.12 20.15 3.87
CA ASN A 524 11.99 20.02 4.80
C ASN A 524 11.07 18.85 4.43
N HIS A 525 10.92 18.56 3.15
CA HIS A 525 10.21 17.37 2.67
C HIS A 525 10.86 16.09 3.19
N TYR A 526 12.17 15.95 3.05
CA TYR A 526 12.89 14.80 3.63
C TYR A 526 12.80 14.79 5.16
N LEU A 527 12.96 15.94 5.84
CA LEU A 527 12.82 16.03 7.29
C LEU A 527 11.43 15.61 7.78
N TYR A 528 10.37 15.98 7.08
CA TYR A 528 9.01 15.54 7.38
C TYR A 528 8.89 14.02 7.29
N ARG A 529 9.36 13.43 6.17
CA ARG A 529 9.27 11.98 5.95
C ARG A 529 10.04 11.19 7.01
N GLU A 530 11.27 11.58 7.29
CA GLU A 530 12.11 10.95 8.31
C GLU A 530 11.48 11.12 9.70
N ALA A 531 10.95 12.30 10.03
CA ALA A 531 10.28 12.54 11.31
C ALA A 531 8.99 11.72 11.47
N ALA A 532 8.18 11.60 10.41
CA ALA A 532 6.97 10.79 10.41
C ALA A 532 7.31 9.29 10.59
N ALA A 533 8.30 8.80 9.84
CA ALA A 533 8.79 7.43 9.95
C ALA A 533 9.36 7.14 11.35
N ALA A 534 10.16 8.05 11.91
CA ALA A 534 10.71 7.90 13.26
C ALA A 534 9.62 7.85 14.34
N ARG A 535 8.55 8.64 14.19
CA ARG A 535 7.39 8.59 15.10
C ARG A 535 6.67 7.25 15.02
N GLU A 536 6.37 6.76 13.82
CA GLU A 536 5.74 5.45 13.63
C GLU A 536 6.65 4.31 14.15
N ALA A 537 7.96 4.38 13.89
CA ALA A 537 8.93 3.42 14.39
C ALA A 537 8.99 3.39 15.93
N ALA A 538 8.92 4.56 16.59
CA ALA A 538 8.88 4.64 18.05
C ALA A 538 7.59 4.02 18.63
N GLU A 539 6.44 4.25 18.01
CA GLU A 539 5.16 3.66 18.40
C GLU A 539 5.15 2.14 18.19
N SER A 540 5.64 1.69 17.03
CA SER A 540 5.81 0.26 16.72
C SER A 540 6.75 -0.43 17.71
N THR A 541 7.83 0.24 18.12
CA THR A 541 8.78 -0.30 19.11
C THR A 541 8.13 -0.42 20.48
N LEU A 542 7.33 0.55 20.89
CA LEU A 542 6.55 0.46 22.12
C LEU A 542 5.57 -0.72 22.09
N GLU A 543 4.87 -0.93 20.97
CA GLU A 543 3.97 -2.09 20.82
C GLU A 543 4.74 -3.41 20.84
N TYR A 544 5.90 -3.46 20.17
CA TYR A 544 6.80 -4.61 20.17
C TYR A 544 7.22 -4.97 21.59
N VAL A 545 7.73 -4.00 22.36
CA VAL A 545 8.18 -4.19 23.75
C VAL A 545 7.04 -4.66 24.65
N LYS A 546 5.84 -4.09 24.51
CA LYS A 546 4.64 -4.53 25.26
C LYS A 546 4.30 -6.01 25.06
N ARG A 547 4.74 -6.65 23.96
CA ARG A 547 4.48 -8.10 23.77
C ARG A 547 5.25 -8.96 24.77
N PHE A 548 6.39 -8.49 25.28
CA PHE A 548 7.19 -9.22 26.28
C PHE A 548 6.55 -9.24 27.67
N SER A 549 5.56 -8.39 27.96
CA SER A 549 4.78 -8.49 29.19
C SER A 549 3.68 -9.56 29.12
N LYS A 550 3.37 -10.10 27.93
CA LYS A 550 2.33 -11.12 27.77
C LYS A 550 2.82 -12.48 28.26
N LYS A 551 1.98 -13.18 29.02
CA LYS A 551 2.26 -14.52 29.57
C LYS A 551 2.68 -15.51 28.48
N SER A 552 1.99 -15.52 27.34
CA SER A 552 2.29 -16.42 26.21
C SER A 552 3.69 -16.18 25.63
N THR A 553 4.09 -14.92 25.45
CA THR A 553 5.42 -14.54 24.94
C THR A 553 6.51 -14.98 25.92
N ARG A 554 6.36 -14.68 27.22
CA ARG A 554 7.32 -15.06 28.26
C ARG A 554 7.48 -16.57 28.38
N GLN A 555 6.37 -17.32 28.34
CA GLN A 555 6.40 -18.78 28.34
C GLN A 555 7.10 -19.34 27.11
N ARG A 556 6.89 -18.75 25.92
CA ARG A 556 7.57 -19.17 24.70
C ARG A 556 9.07 -18.97 24.80
N ILE A 557 9.53 -17.80 25.25
CA ILE A 557 10.95 -17.49 25.36
C ILE A 557 11.60 -18.34 26.45
N GLY A 558 10.97 -18.46 27.63
CA GLY A 558 11.51 -19.22 28.76
C GLY A 558 11.73 -20.72 28.48
N LYS A 559 11.07 -21.31 27.47
CA LYS A 559 11.36 -22.69 27.03
C LYS A 559 12.79 -22.87 26.48
N ALA A 560 13.44 -21.79 26.04
CA ALA A 560 14.81 -21.81 25.56
C ALA A 560 15.85 -21.76 26.70
N GLY A 561 15.42 -21.54 27.94
CA GLY A 561 16.26 -21.29 29.12
C GLY A 561 15.95 -19.93 29.77
N SER A 562 16.36 -19.76 31.02
CA SER A 562 16.16 -18.54 31.81
C SER A 562 16.91 -17.34 31.23
N ASP A 563 18.10 -17.56 30.71
CA ASP A 563 19.07 -16.49 30.38
C ASP A 563 18.53 -15.51 29.33
N TYR A 564 17.82 -15.97 28.29
CA TYR A 564 17.29 -15.08 27.24
C TYR A 564 16.23 -14.11 27.76
N LEU A 565 15.36 -14.60 28.64
CA LEU A 565 14.30 -13.79 29.22
C LEU A 565 14.89 -12.80 30.23
N GLU A 566 15.91 -13.21 30.98
CA GLU A 566 16.68 -12.32 31.85
C GLU A 566 17.40 -11.21 31.07
N GLN A 567 18.00 -11.51 29.92
CA GLN A 567 18.63 -10.47 29.08
C GLN A 567 17.59 -9.50 28.47
N ILE A 568 16.44 -10.02 28.04
CA ILE A 568 15.33 -9.17 27.56
C ILE A 568 14.83 -8.26 28.69
N ASP A 569 14.60 -8.82 29.88
CA ASP A 569 14.15 -8.05 31.04
C ASP A 569 15.23 -7.05 31.48
N ALA A 570 16.51 -7.39 31.44
CA ALA A 570 17.61 -6.46 31.76
C ALA A 570 17.63 -5.24 30.83
N ILE A 571 17.41 -5.43 29.53
CA ILE A 571 17.29 -4.32 28.57
C ILE A 571 16.02 -3.52 28.85
N ILE A 572 14.88 -4.18 29.07
CA ILE A 572 13.61 -3.50 29.32
C ILE A 572 13.63 -2.74 30.66
N ASP A 573 14.29 -3.25 31.69
CA ASP A 573 14.31 -2.64 33.03
C ASP A 573 15.22 -1.41 33.09
N GLN A 574 16.22 -1.31 32.22
CA GLN A 574 17.05 -0.10 32.06
C GLN A 574 16.24 1.09 31.51
N TYR A 575 15.19 0.83 30.72
CA TYR A 575 14.41 1.86 30.04
C TYR A 575 12.93 1.82 30.41
N GLU A 576 12.35 2.96 30.75
CA GLU A 576 10.91 3.02 31.00
C GLU A 576 10.12 3.09 29.69
N PHE A 577 9.59 1.95 29.23
CA PHE A 577 8.66 1.84 28.10
C PHE A 577 7.19 2.10 28.47
N ARG A 578 6.89 2.52 29.70
CA ARG A 578 5.53 2.90 30.09
C ARG A 578 5.18 4.28 29.53
N ARG A 579 3.91 4.48 29.15
CA ARG A 579 3.39 5.82 28.84
C ARG A 579 3.32 6.64 30.13
N VAL A 580 4.23 7.59 30.28
CA VAL A 580 4.29 8.52 31.42
C VAL A 580 4.24 9.96 30.94
N SER A 581 3.66 10.86 31.75
CA SER A 581 3.58 12.27 31.40
C SER A 581 4.97 12.93 31.40
N LEU A 582 5.19 13.90 30.50
CA LEU A 582 6.45 14.67 30.43
C LEU A 582 6.76 15.39 31.75
N LYS A 583 5.72 15.77 32.51
CA LYS A 583 5.83 16.40 33.84
C LYS A 583 6.42 15.46 34.89
N GLN A 584 6.09 14.17 34.84
CA GLN A 584 6.66 13.17 35.75
C GLN A 584 8.08 12.79 35.37
N ILE A 585 8.41 12.77 34.08
CA ILE A 585 9.78 12.56 33.60
C ILE A 585 10.69 13.71 34.06
N SER A 586 10.28 14.96 33.85
CA SER A 586 11.04 16.14 34.29
C SER A 586 11.24 16.21 35.81
N ARG A 587 10.24 15.86 36.62
CA ARG A 587 10.34 15.77 38.08
C ARG A 587 11.36 14.73 38.56
N ARG A 588 11.49 13.60 37.86
CA ARG A 588 12.50 12.57 38.18
C ARG A 588 13.90 13.07 37.89
N ARG A 589 14.10 13.70 36.72
CA ARG A 589 15.38 14.32 36.36
C ARG A 589 15.80 15.41 37.35
N SER A 590 14.87 16.24 37.81
CA SER A 590 15.17 17.26 38.82
C SER A 590 15.59 16.65 40.16
N LEU A 591 14.96 15.53 40.57
CA LEU A 591 15.38 14.80 41.76
C LEU A 591 16.78 14.20 41.60
N GLN A 592 17.07 13.60 40.45
CA GLN A 592 18.40 13.04 40.16
C GLN A 592 19.47 14.13 40.15
N SER A 593 19.23 15.24 39.45
CA SER A 593 20.18 16.37 39.36
C SER A 593 20.45 16.96 40.75
N TRP A 594 19.41 17.11 41.57
CA TRP A 594 19.53 17.58 42.95
C TRP A 594 20.33 16.61 43.84
N VAL A 595 20.16 15.30 43.66
CA VAL A 595 20.96 14.29 44.39
C VAL A 595 22.42 14.30 43.94
N ASP A 596 22.68 14.47 42.64
CA ASP A 596 24.04 14.53 42.09
C ASP A 596 24.77 15.80 42.57
N GLU A 597 24.06 16.93 42.66
CA GLU A 597 24.56 18.18 43.27
C GLU A 597 24.92 17.98 44.75
N LEU A 598 24.03 17.38 45.55
CA LEU A 598 24.32 17.10 46.97
C LEU A 598 25.53 16.19 47.16
N LYS A 599 25.67 15.15 46.31
CA LYS A 599 26.84 14.27 46.34
C LYS A 599 28.12 14.99 45.95
N ALA A 600 28.06 15.91 44.98
CA ALA A 600 29.21 16.74 44.60
C ALA A 600 29.64 17.68 45.74
N ASP A 601 28.69 18.14 46.55
CA ASP A 601 28.92 18.93 47.76
C ASP A 601 29.34 18.06 48.99
N GLY A 602 29.49 16.74 48.82
CA GLY A 602 29.90 15.80 49.87
C GLY A 602 28.79 15.43 50.85
N ILE A 603 27.53 15.72 50.52
CA ILE A 603 26.34 15.39 51.31
C ILE A 603 25.65 14.16 50.70
N GLU A 604 25.59 13.05 51.44
CA GLU A 604 24.81 11.88 51.03
C GLU A 604 23.40 11.92 51.63
N PRO A 605 22.36 12.25 50.85
CA PRO A 605 21.00 12.26 51.36
C PRO A 605 20.49 10.82 51.57
N GLU A 606 19.88 10.54 52.73
CA GLU A 606 19.21 9.25 53.02
C GLU A 606 17.91 9.12 52.21
N ILE A 607 18.04 8.77 50.93
CA ILE A 607 16.93 8.51 50.02
C ILE A 607 16.84 6.99 49.82
N PRO A 608 15.64 6.39 49.93
CA PRO A 608 15.46 4.98 49.66
C PRO A 608 16.03 4.60 48.28
N GLN A 609 16.81 3.51 48.22
CA GLN A 609 17.48 3.09 46.99
C GLN A 609 16.51 2.84 45.84
N SER A 610 15.27 2.41 46.13
CA SER A 610 14.19 2.26 45.15
C SER A 610 13.78 3.58 44.49
N VAL A 611 13.80 4.69 45.24
CA VAL A 611 13.47 6.04 44.73
C VAL A 611 14.62 6.57 43.87
N LEU A 612 15.87 6.30 44.25
CA LEU A 612 17.05 6.62 43.44
C LEU A 612 17.09 5.82 42.12
N GLN A 613 16.84 4.51 42.19
CA GLN A 613 16.76 3.64 40.99
C GLN A 613 15.65 4.09 40.05
N GLN A 614 14.46 4.42 40.58
CA GLN A 614 13.36 4.93 39.76
C GLN A 614 13.65 6.30 39.14
N ALA A 615 14.43 7.14 39.82
CA ALA A 615 14.89 8.42 39.27
C ALA A 615 15.94 8.23 38.16
N GLN A 616 16.76 7.17 38.21
CA GLN A 616 17.78 6.83 37.22
C GLN A 616 17.23 6.16 35.95
N THR A 617 15.98 5.66 35.96
CA THR A 617 15.35 5.08 34.75
C THR A 617 15.18 6.11 33.64
N VAL A 618 15.70 5.81 32.45
CA VAL A 618 15.55 6.68 31.27
C VAL A 618 14.28 6.29 30.53
N ASN A 619 13.35 7.23 30.34
CA ASN A 619 12.16 6.96 29.56
C ASN A 619 12.50 6.89 28.06
N TYR A 620 11.86 5.99 27.31
CA TYR A 620 12.07 5.84 25.86
C TYR A 620 11.86 7.15 25.06
N LYS A 621 11.12 8.11 25.62
CA LYS A 621 10.91 9.43 25.04
C LYS A 621 12.13 10.36 25.14
N GLU A 622 13.08 10.05 26.02
CA GLU A 622 14.27 10.88 26.29
C GLU A 622 15.51 10.45 25.52
N ILE A 623 15.53 9.23 24.99
CA ILE A 623 16.62 8.70 24.16
C ILE A 623 16.46 9.15 22.70
N SER A 624 17.55 9.05 21.93
CA SER A 624 17.52 9.34 20.50
C SER A 624 16.73 8.27 19.73
N VAL A 625 16.31 8.60 18.50
CA VAL A 625 15.66 7.62 17.61
C VAL A 625 16.60 6.46 17.29
N GLU A 626 17.87 6.77 17.04
CA GLU A 626 18.92 5.77 16.77
C GLU A 626 19.09 4.81 17.96
N GLU A 627 19.15 5.33 19.17
CA GLU A 627 19.26 4.52 20.39
C GLU A 627 18.01 3.64 20.59
N LEU A 628 16.81 4.18 20.35
CA LEU A 628 15.57 3.41 20.44
C LEU A 628 15.54 2.26 19.41
N GLN A 629 16.04 2.50 18.19
CA GLN A 629 16.16 1.48 17.17
C GLN A 629 17.17 0.40 17.57
N GLY A 630 18.35 0.80 18.07
CA GLY A 630 19.35 -0.15 18.59
C GLY A 630 18.80 -1.05 19.70
N ILE A 631 17.96 -0.51 20.60
CA ILE A 631 17.30 -1.31 21.63
C ILE A 631 16.31 -2.32 21.02
N ARG A 632 15.50 -1.89 20.05
CA ARG A 632 14.57 -2.77 19.34
C ARG A 632 15.31 -3.92 18.65
N ASP A 633 16.42 -3.61 18.00
CA ASP A 633 17.23 -4.56 17.25
C ASP A 633 17.87 -5.59 18.20
N ALA A 634 18.44 -5.13 19.32
CA ALA A 634 18.96 -6.02 20.37
C ALA A 634 17.88 -6.99 20.89
N LEU A 635 16.68 -6.48 21.20
CA LEU A 635 15.57 -7.33 21.64
C LEU A 635 15.13 -8.33 20.56
N THR A 636 15.10 -7.91 19.30
CA THR A 636 14.73 -8.75 18.16
C THR A 636 15.73 -9.90 17.99
N SER A 637 17.03 -9.60 18.10
CA SER A 637 18.07 -10.62 18.00
C SER A 637 17.97 -11.66 19.12
N ILE A 638 17.78 -11.22 20.38
CA ILE A 638 17.63 -12.14 21.52
C ILE A 638 16.36 -12.99 21.37
N GLU A 639 15.23 -12.41 20.93
CA GLU A 639 14.01 -13.17 20.64
C GLU A 639 14.24 -14.22 19.55
N HIS A 640 14.94 -13.88 18.47
CA HIS A 640 15.27 -14.81 17.38
C HIS A 640 16.09 -15.98 17.88
N LEU A 641 17.18 -15.73 18.62
CA LEU A 641 18.03 -16.78 19.19
C LEU A 641 17.24 -17.72 20.12
N ALA A 642 16.35 -17.17 20.95
CA ALA A 642 15.47 -17.97 21.80
C ALA A 642 14.51 -18.85 20.96
N ARG A 643 13.95 -18.31 19.87
CA ARG A 643 13.07 -19.08 18.95
C ARG A 643 13.83 -20.20 18.25
N THR A 644 15.04 -19.94 17.78
CA THR A 644 15.91 -20.93 17.14
C THR A 644 16.24 -22.05 18.13
N LYS A 645 16.63 -21.72 19.37
CA LYS A 645 16.86 -22.72 20.42
C LYS A 645 15.61 -23.54 20.74
N ASN A 646 14.44 -22.92 20.81
CA ASN A 646 13.17 -23.64 20.99
C ASN A 646 12.86 -24.62 19.85
N LYS A 647 13.15 -24.26 18.59
CA LYS A 647 13.01 -25.16 17.44
C LYS A 647 13.89 -26.39 17.61
N LEU A 648 15.15 -26.20 18.02
CA LEU A 648 16.09 -27.28 18.33
C LEU A 648 15.65 -28.15 19.52
N LEU A 649 14.96 -27.58 20.50
CA LEU A 649 14.44 -28.32 21.66
C LEU A 649 13.11 -29.03 21.41
N SER A 650 12.47 -28.80 20.26
CA SER A 650 11.15 -29.37 19.94
C SER A 650 11.20 -30.90 19.83
N SER A 651 10.12 -31.58 20.27
CA SER A 651 10.07 -33.05 20.25
C SER A 651 10.18 -33.64 18.85
N GLN A 652 9.69 -32.92 17.83
CA GLN A 652 9.86 -33.32 16.43
C GLN A 652 11.33 -33.31 16.04
N PHE A 653 12.03 -32.20 16.27
CA PHE A 653 13.45 -32.08 15.96
C PHE A 653 14.28 -33.10 16.75
N LYS A 654 13.95 -33.35 18.02
CA LYS A 654 14.60 -34.40 18.83
C LYS A 654 14.37 -35.81 18.27
N ARG A 655 13.19 -36.10 17.72
CA ARG A 655 12.92 -37.38 17.05
C ARG A 655 13.69 -37.50 15.75
N GLU A 656 13.62 -36.49 14.88
CA GLU A 656 14.39 -36.46 13.63
C GLU A 656 15.90 -36.59 13.91
N PHE A 657 16.41 -35.92 14.94
CA PHE A 657 17.78 -36.07 15.42
C PHE A 657 18.07 -37.50 15.92
N GLY A 658 17.18 -38.06 16.73
CA GLY A 658 17.29 -39.44 17.22
C GLY A 658 17.30 -40.47 16.09
N GLU A 659 16.37 -40.35 15.14
CA GLU A 659 16.29 -41.19 13.93
C GLU A 659 17.56 -41.07 13.09
N THR A 660 18.10 -39.85 12.94
CA THR A 660 19.37 -39.62 12.25
C THR A 660 20.53 -40.30 12.98
N VAL A 661 20.63 -40.13 14.31
CA VAL A 661 21.65 -40.78 15.13
C VAL A 661 21.54 -42.30 15.06
N ASP A 662 20.32 -42.85 15.18
CA ASP A 662 20.07 -44.28 15.10
C ASP A 662 20.45 -44.83 13.73
N SER A 663 20.17 -44.08 12.66
CA SER A 663 20.59 -44.43 11.29
C SER A 663 22.11 -44.45 11.14
N ILE A 664 22.81 -43.45 11.67
CA ILE A 664 24.28 -43.36 11.71
C ILE A 664 24.86 -44.55 12.49
N VAL A 665 24.41 -44.77 13.74
CA VAL A 665 24.92 -45.84 14.61
C VAL A 665 24.64 -47.21 14.01
N SER A 666 23.45 -47.43 13.44
CA SER A 666 23.10 -48.69 12.77
C SER A 666 23.96 -48.93 11.54
N SER A 667 24.23 -47.89 10.74
CA SER A 667 25.13 -48.00 9.59
C SER A 667 26.54 -48.39 10.02
N ILE A 668 27.10 -47.71 11.03
CA ILE A 668 28.44 -48.00 11.55
C ILE A 668 28.50 -49.43 12.11
N GLY A 669 27.52 -49.82 12.94
CA GLY A 669 27.49 -51.13 13.57
C GLY A 669 27.27 -52.29 12.60
N ALA A 670 26.59 -52.06 11.47
CA ALA A 670 26.41 -53.05 10.42
C ALA A 670 27.70 -53.33 9.63
N HIS A 671 28.60 -52.35 9.53
CA HIS A 671 29.80 -52.44 8.69
C HIS A 671 31.11 -52.56 9.48
N HIS A 672 31.13 -52.19 10.76
CA HIS A 672 32.33 -52.19 11.59
C HIS A 672 32.10 -52.86 12.94
N GLU A 673 32.98 -53.80 13.28
CA GLU A 673 33.06 -54.30 14.65
C GLU A 673 33.62 -53.21 15.57
N ILE A 674 32.79 -52.69 16.47
CA ILE A 674 33.24 -51.78 17.54
C ILE A 674 34.06 -52.60 18.54
N LYS A 675 35.38 -52.62 18.36
CA LYS A 675 36.31 -53.28 19.30
C LYS A 675 36.61 -52.31 20.45
N GLN A 676 36.24 -52.68 21.67
CA GLN A 676 36.79 -52.03 22.86
C GLN A 676 38.28 -52.41 22.97
N GLU A 677 39.18 -51.51 22.63
CA GLU A 677 40.60 -51.73 22.95
C GLU A 677 40.78 -51.71 24.48
N ALA A 678 41.52 -52.68 25.01
CA ALA A 678 41.94 -52.65 26.39
C ALA A 678 42.84 -51.42 26.62
N LEU A 679 42.56 -50.66 27.70
CA LEU A 679 43.28 -49.42 28.08
C LEU A 679 44.81 -49.56 28.09
N PHE A 680 45.33 -50.78 28.19
CA PHE A 680 46.75 -51.09 28.05
C PHE A 680 46.94 -52.38 27.25
N THR A 681 47.51 -52.26 26.04
CA THR A 681 48.13 -53.39 25.34
C THR A 681 49.65 -53.17 25.27
N PRO A 682 50.49 -54.14 25.66
CA PRO A 682 51.93 -53.98 25.58
C PRO A 682 52.38 -53.91 24.11
N LYS A 683 53.13 -52.85 23.77
CA LYS A 683 53.64 -52.60 22.42
C LYS A 683 54.70 -53.63 22.06
N THR A 684 54.44 -54.43 21.03
CA THR A 684 55.44 -55.27 20.34
C THR A 684 55.90 -54.57 19.05
N ASN A 685 57.17 -54.75 18.67
CA ASN A 685 57.80 -54.04 17.55
C ASN A 685 57.08 -54.21 16.20
N LEU A 686 56.39 -55.33 15.98
CA LEU A 686 55.61 -55.58 14.75
C LEU A 686 54.31 -54.75 14.68
N LYS A 687 53.70 -54.42 15.83
CA LYS A 687 52.54 -53.49 15.90
C LYS A 687 52.96 -52.03 15.72
N GLY A 688 54.20 -51.67 16.08
CA GLY A 688 54.72 -50.32 15.89
C GLY A 688 54.83 -49.89 14.42
N LEU A 689 55.24 -50.81 13.54
CA LEU A 689 55.34 -50.54 12.09
C LEU A 689 53.95 -50.43 11.43
N LYS A 690 52.99 -51.26 11.86
CA LYS A 690 51.59 -51.18 11.43
C LYS A 690 50.93 -49.86 11.87
N ASN A 691 51.13 -49.45 13.12
CA ASN A 691 50.62 -48.19 13.64
C ASN A 691 51.20 -46.96 12.92
N TRP A 692 52.43 -47.01 12.43
CA TRP A 692 53.01 -45.93 11.60
C TRP A 692 52.33 -45.85 10.23
N GLY A 693 52.07 -46.99 9.58
CA GLY A 693 51.30 -47.04 8.33
C GLY A 693 49.86 -46.56 8.49
N ASP A 694 49.17 -47.02 9.55
CA ASP A 694 47.80 -46.60 9.87
C ASP A 694 47.73 -45.10 10.23
N GLN A 695 48.74 -44.56 10.94
CA GLN A 695 48.87 -43.12 11.21
C GLN A 695 49.18 -42.29 9.96
N TYR A 696 50.02 -42.80 9.05
CA TYR A 696 50.32 -42.13 7.78
C TYR A 696 49.08 -42.06 6.87
N VAL A 697 48.30 -43.15 6.78
CA VAL A 697 47.03 -43.21 6.05
C VAL A 697 45.98 -42.30 6.68
N ALA A 698 45.83 -42.32 8.01
CA ALA A 698 44.91 -41.42 8.72
C ALA A 698 45.28 -39.94 8.56
N ALA A 699 46.57 -39.60 8.51
CA ALA A 699 47.05 -38.23 8.27
C ALA A 699 46.83 -37.73 6.83
N HIS A 700 46.57 -38.62 5.87
CA HIS A 700 46.33 -38.29 4.45
C HIS A 700 44.91 -38.64 3.96
N ALA A 701 44.03 -39.16 4.83
CA ALA A 701 42.66 -39.49 4.48
C ALA A 701 41.80 -38.22 4.46
N LYS A 702 41.12 -37.94 3.34
CA LYS A 702 40.12 -36.86 3.29
C LYS A 702 38.95 -37.20 4.23
N PRO A 703 38.36 -36.20 4.92
CA PRO A 703 37.21 -36.42 5.81
C PRO A 703 36.07 -37.19 5.14
N GLU A 704 35.82 -36.93 3.85
CA GLU A 704 34.84 -37.63 3.02
C GLU A 704 35.03 -39.16 3.04
N PHE A 705 36.25 -39.63 2.76
CA PHE A 705 36.57 -41.05 2.73
C PHE A 705 36.52 -41.71 4.11
N ILE A 706 36.79 -40.95 5.17
CA ILE A 706 36.64 -41.45 6.55
C ILE A 706 35.16 -41.72 6.85
N LEU A 707 34.27 -40.83 6.41
CA LEU A 707 32.83 -40.97 6.64
C LEU A 707 32.19 -42.05 5.75
N GLU A 708 32.60 -42.16 4.48
CA GLU A 708 32.21 -43.29 3.62
C GLU A 708 32.74 -44.62 4.18
N TYR A 709 33.98 -44.63 4.70
CA TYR A 709 34.54 -45.81 5.36
C TYR A 709 33.65 -46.24 6.51
N LEU A 710 33.19 -45.33 7.38
CA LEU A 710 32.27 -45.63 8.48
C LEU A 710 30.92 -46.23 8.02
N ASP A 711 30.46 -45.87 6.82
CA ASP A 711 29.29 -46.46 6.15
C ASP A 711 29.61 -47.78 5.40
N GLY A 712 30.81 -48.34 5.55
CA GLY A 712 31.23 -49.59 4.89
C GLY A 712 31.72 -49.38 3.46
N ASN A 713 32.30 -48.21 3.16
CA ASN A 713 32.65 -47.73 1.83
C ASN A 713 31.44 -47.59 0.89
N GLN A 714 30.25 -47.35 1.46
CA GLN A 714 29.06 -46.98 0.68
C GLN A 714 29.07 -45.47 0.44
N SER A 715 29.13 -45.07 -0.83
CA SER A 715 28.94 -43.66 -1.19
C SER A 715 27.54 -43.21 -0.85
N MET A 716 27.42 -41.99 -0.33
CA MET A 716 26.15 -41.43 0.17
C MET A 716 25.49 -42.30 1.25
N GLY A 717 26.26 -43.00 2.08
CA GLY A 717 25.71 -43.72 3.23
C GLY A 717 25.11 -42.77 4.30
N PRO A 718 24.40 -43.30 5.31
CA PRO A 718 23.76 -42.48 6.34
C PRO A 718 24.70 -41.55 7.12
N VAL A 719 25.92 -42.00 7.44
CA VAL A 719 26.93 -41.17 8.14
C VAL A 719 27.36 -40.02 7.23
N TRP A 720 27.65 -40.32 5.96
CA TRP A 720 28.03 -39.33 4.96
C TRP A 720 26.91 -38.32 4.69
N GLN A 721 25.67 -38.78 4.50
CA GLN A 721 24.51 -37.92 4.22
C GLN A 721 24.19 -36.97 5.38
N ALA A 722 24.33 -37.43 6.62
CA ALA A 722 24.00 -36.62 7.78
C ALA A 722 25.11 -35.61 8.12
N LEU A 723 26.39 -35.98 7.95
CA LEU A 723 27.52 -35.19 8.47
C LEU A 723 28.33 -34.47 7.38
N PHE A 724 28.48 -35.05 6.19
CA PHE A 724 29.32 -34.50 5.13
C PHE A 724 28.51 -33.80 4.03
N LYS A 725 27.36 -34.37 3.63
CA LYS A 725 26.53 -33.82 2.56
C LYS A 725 26.20 -32.34 2.74
N PRO A 726 25.80 -31.83 3.93
CA PRO A 726 25.51 -30.41 4.08
C PRO A 726 26.73 -29.51 3.84
N LEU A 727 27.92 -29.98 4.21
CA LEU A 727 29.18 -29.28 3.95
C LEU A 727 29.52 -29.30 2.46
N SER A 728 29.36 -30.46 1.81
CA SER A 728 29.58 -30.60 0.37
C SER A 728 28.58 -29.79 -0.46
N ASP A 729 27.29 -29.77 -0.07
CA ASP A 729 26.27 -28.95 -0.72
C ASP A 729 26.61 -27.45 -0.60
N ALA A 730 27.09 -27.02 0.57
CA ALA A 730 27.53 -25.64 0.80
C ALA A 730 28.79 -25.28 -0.01
N GLU A 731 29.79 -26.17 -0.05
CA GLU A 731 31.00 -26.01 -0.87
C GLU A 731 30.64 -25.97 -2.36
N ASN A 732 29.71 -26.80 -2.83
CA ASN A 732 29.23 -26.77 -4.20
C ASN A 732 28.50 -25.46 -4.53
N ALA A 733 27.70 -24.93 -3.60
CA ALA A 733 27.06 -23.63 -3.76
C ALA A 733 28.10 -22.49 -3.82
N GLU A 734 29.10 -22.49 -2.93
CA GLU A 734 30.21 -21.53 -2.95
C GLU A 734 31.00 -21.61 -4.26
N ASN A 735 31.35 -22.82 -4.71
CA ASN A 735 32.06 -23.04 -5.97
C ASN A 735 31.25 -22.55 -7.18
N LYS A 736 29.94 -22.80 -7.20
CA LYS A 736 29.05 -22.28 -8.24
C LYS A 736 29.02 -20.75 -8.23
N MET A 737 28.80 -20.14 -7.07
CA MET A 737 28.78 -18.67 -6.92
C MET A 737 30.12 -18.05 -7.31
N THR A 738 31.24 -18.69 -6.94
CA THR A 738 32.60 -18.27 -7.31
C THR A 738 32.82 -18.38 -8.82
N GLY A 739 32.34 -19.46 -9.45
CA GLY A 739 32.38 -19.65 -10.89
C GLY A 739 31.61 -18.56 -11.63
N GLU A 740 30.35 -18.31 -11.22
CA GLU A 740 29.50 -17.25 -11.79
C GLU A 740 30.11 -15.85 -11.58
N ALA A 741 30.68 -15.58 -10.40
CA ALA A 741 31.39 -14.33 -10.12
C ALA A 741 32.62 -14.16 -11.02
N MET A 742 33.40 -15.22 -11.22
CA MET A 742 34.60 -15.21 -12.06
C MET A 742 34.25 -15.04 -13.54
N GLU A 743 33.17 -15.66 -14.02
CA GLU A 743 32.66 -15.49 -15.38
C GLU A 743 32.26 -14.03 -15.63
N ARG A 744 31.40 -13.47 -14.76
CA ARG A 744 30.99 -12.07 -14.84
C ARG A 744 32.18 -11.11 -14.71
N LEU A 745 33.13 -11.38 -13.82
CA LEU A 745 34.34 -10.57 -13.70
C LEU A 745 35.19 -10.66 -14.98
N THR A 746 35.27 -11.84 -15.60
CA THR A 746 35.98 -12.03 -16.88
C THR A 746 35.30 -11.25 -18.01
N GLU A 747 33.97 -11.24 -18.07
CA GLU A 747 33.19 -10.42 -19.00
C GLU A 747 33.45 -8.92 -18.81
N ILE A 748 33.40 -8.43 -17.56
CA ILE A 748 33.69 -7.03 -17.21
C ILE A 748 35.11 -6.65 -17.64
N MET A 749 36.08 -7.55 -17.44
CA MET A 749 37.48 -7.32 -17.81
C MET A 749 37.75 -7.55 -19.31
N GLY A 750 36.81 -8.14 -20.06
CA GLY A 750 36.97 -8.57 -21.44
C GLY A 750 37.16 -7.43 -22.45
N GLU A 751 36.75 -6.20 -22.09
CA GLU A 751 37.02 -5.00 -22.88
C GLU A 751 38.52 -4.65 -22.94
N PHE A 752 39.31 -5.12 -21.95
CA PHE A 752 40.73 -4.80 -21.83
C PHE A 752 41.61 -5.99 -22.24
N LYS A 753 42.44 -5.78 -23.26
CA LYS A 753 43.40 -6.79 -23.73
C LYS A 753 44.39 -7.18 -22.62
N GLU A 754 44.87 -8.42 -22.66
CA GLU A 754 45.79 -8.94 -21.64
C GLU A 754 47.08 -8.12 -21.52
N GLU A 755 47.63 -7.62 -22.64
CA GLU A 755 48.82 -6.77 -22.62
C GLU A 755 48.54 -5.40 -21.96
N GLN A 756 47.34 -4.86 -22.13
CA GLN A 756 46.91 -3.62 -21.48
C GLN A 756 46.79 -3.81 -19.96
N ARG A 757 46.17 -4.92 -19.53
CA ARG A 757 46.04 -5.27 -18.11
C ARG A 757 47.40 -5.53 -17.46
N ALA A 758 48.33 -6.19 -18.17
CA ALA A 758 49.70 -6.38 -17.68
C ALA A 758 50.42 -5.03 -17.45
N GLN A 759 50.22 -4.05 -18.33
CA GLN A 759 50.79 -2.71 -18.16
C GLN A 759 50.25 -1.98 -16.93
N TRP A 760 49.04 -2.30 -16.46
CA TRP A 760 48.46 -1.63 -15.29
C TRP A 760 49.28 -1.80 -14.01
N PHE A 761 50.01 -2.90 -13.89
CA PHE A 761 50.84 -3.22 -12.72
C PHE A 761 52.27 -2.68 -12.82
N VAL A 762 52.74 -2.35 -14.02
CA VAL A 762 54.16 -2.02 -14.27
C VAL A 762 54.35 -0.54 -14.60
N ARG A 763 53.47 0.03 -15.43
CA ARG A 763 53.61 1.41 -15.90
C ARG A 763 53.24 2.39 -14.79
N LYS A 764 54.21 3.20 -14.37
CA LYS A 764 54.02 4.27 -13.39
C LYS A 764 53.78 5.60 -14.10
N THR A 765 52.80 6.36 -13.62
CA THR A 765 52.48 7.71 -14.08
C THR A 765 52.70 8.69 -12.94
N TYR A 766 53.51 9.72 -13.16
CA TYR A 766 53.73 10.77 -12.18
C TYR A 766 52.49 11.66 -12.04
N ILE A 767 52.09 11.93 -10.80
CA ILE A 767 50.92 12.77 -10.47
C ILE A 767 51.45 13.97 -9.66
N PRO A 768 51.56 15.16 -10.29
CA PRO A 768 52.15 16.34 -9.65
C PRO A 768 51.47 16.75 -8.35
N GLU A 769 50.15 16.61 -8.27
CA GLU A 769 49.33 17.06 -7.15
C GLU A 769 49.64 16.30 -5.85
N ILE A 770 50.08 15.04 -5.94
CA ILE A 770 50.50 14.20 -4.81
C ILE A 770 52.02 13.98 -4.76
N GLY A 771 52.77 14.59 -5.69
CA GLY A 771 54.23 14.55 -5.73
C GLY A 771 54.86 13.17 -5.95
N THR A 772 54.10 12.17 -6.39
CA THR A 772 54.57 10.78 -6.55
C THR A 772 54.00 10.10 -7.80
N SER A 773 54.56 8.95 -8.16
CA SER A 773 54.10 8.14 -9.30
C SER A 773 53.28 6.95 -8.84
N MET A 774 52.15 6.70 -9.49
CA MET A 774 51.28 5.55 -9.22
C MET A 774 51.12 4.68 -10.46
N THR A 775 50.96 3.37 -10.25
CA THR A 775 50.55 2.45 -11.30
C THR A 775 49.06 2.59 -11.57
N LYS A 776 48.60 2.19 -12.76
CA LYS A 776 47.16 2.21 -13.07
C LYS A 776 46.37 1.29 -12.13
N SER A 777 46.94 0.16 -11.73
CA SER A 777 46.34 -0.75 -10.73
C SER A 777 46.03 -0.03 -9.41
N ASN A 778 46.95 0.83 -8.94
CA ASN A 778 46.74 1.58 -7.69
C ASN A 778 45.66 2.65 -7.86
N MET A 779 45.55 3.27 -9.03
CA MET A 779 44.48 4.22 -9.35
C MET A 779 43.12 3.54 -9.39
N ILE A 780 43.02 2.37 -10.03
CA ILE A 780 41.80 1.56 -10.10
C ILE A 780 41.41 1.06 -8.70
N ALA A 781 42.36 0.57 -7.90
CA ALA A 781 42.10 0.16 -6.52
C ALA A 781 41.57 1.32 -5.66
N MET A 782 42.11 2.52 -5.86
CA MET A 782 41.60 3.72 -5.20
C MET A 782 40.19 4.06 -5.68
N ALA A 783 39.92 3.96 -6.98
CA ALA A 783 38.58 4.18 -7.55
C ALA A 783 37.55 3.18 -7.01
N LEU A 784 37.89 1.89 -6.89
CA LEU A 784 37.04 0.86 -6.27
C LEU A 784 36.73 1.16 -4.79
N ASN A 785 37.63 1.86 -4.08
CA ASN A 785 37.40 2.34 -2.72
C ASN A 785 36.64 3.68 -2.68
N TRP A 786 36.40 4.35 -3.81
CA TRP A 786 35.82 5.70 -3.81
C TRP A 786 34.28 5.73 -3.78
N GLY A 787 33.62 4.57 -3.91
CA GLY A 787 32.17 4.46 -4.14
C GLY A 787 31.25 4.75 -2.95
N ASN A 788 31.81 5.00 -1.76
CA ASN A 788 31.02 5.41 -0.59
C ASN A 788 31.79 6.41 0.29
N GLU A 789 31.03 7.23 1.03
CA GLU A 789 31.58 8.31 1.85
C GLU A 789 32.57 7.84 2.93
N GLY A 790 32.33 6.68 3.55
CA GLY A 790 33.22 6.13 4.56
C GLY A 790 34.61 5.83 4.00
N ASN A 791 34.66 5.16 2.86
CA ASN A 791 35.91 4.82 2.21
C ASN A 791 36.60 6.05 1.60
N ARG A 792 35.84 7.02 1.06
CA ARG A 792 36.41 8.29 0.58
C ARG A 792 37.18 9.00 1.69
N ARG A 793 36.56 9.13 2.87
CA ARG A 793 37.22 9.69 4.05
C ARG A 793 38.44 8.88 4.48
N ALA A 794 38.35 7.54 4.49
CA ALA A 794 39.49 6.68 4.82
C ALA A 794 40.67 6.86 3.86
N VAL A 795 40.41 7.04 2.56
CA VAL A 795 41.46 7.36 1.56
C VAL A 795 42.07 8.74 1.86
N LEU A 796 41.25 9.77 2.09
CA LEU A 796 41.74 11.12 2.36
C LEU A 796 42.55 11.19 3.66
N GLU A 797 42.03 10.67 4.76
CA GLU A 797 42.69 10.68 6.07
C GLU A 797 43.92 9.77 6.09
N GLY A 798 43.81 8.58 5.48
CA GLY A 798 44.89 7.58 5.47
C GLY A 798 46.14 8.06 4.72
N TYR A 799 45.97 8.82 3.63
CA TYR A 799 47.08 9.40 2.87
C TYR A 799 47.37 10.87 3.21
N GLY A 800 46.57 11.50 4.07
CA GLY A 800 46.65 12.93 4.38
C GLY A 800 46.42 13.82 3.15
N TRP A 801 45.56 13.37 2.23
CA TRP A 801 45.28 14.06 0.96
C TRP A 801 44.06 14.99 1.06
N SER A 802 44.10 16.06 0.27
CA SER A 802 42.93 16.87 -0.04
C SER A 802 42.02 16.18 -1.07
N GLN A 803 40.77 16.61 -1.15
CA GLN A 803 39.81 16.07 -2.13
C GLN A 803 40.29 16.34 -3.56
N GLU A 804 40.93 17.48 -3.80
CA GLU A 804 41.52 17.86 -5.09
C GLU A 804 42.66 16.91 -5.49
N GLN A 805 43.49 16.50 -4.53
CA GLN A 805 44.57 15.55 -4.76
C GLN A 805 44.05 14.15 -5.12
N ALA A 806 43.04 13.66 -4.38
CA ALA A 806 42.40 12.40 -4.72
C ALA A 806 41.72 12.46 -6.10
N GLN A 807 41.03 13.57 -6.41
CA GLN A 807 40.41 13.76 -7.71
C GLN A 807 41.43 13.81 -8.85
N ALA A 808 42.61 14.40 -8.65
CA ALA A 808 43.68 14.43 -9.64
C ALA A 808 44.17 13.03 -10.03
N VAL A 809 44.18 12.09 -9.07
CA VAL A 809 44.50 10.67 -9.31
C VAL A 809 43.35 9.98 -10.06
N LEU A 810 42.11 10.18 -9.62
CA LEU A 810 40.91 9.62 -10.25
C LEU A 810 40.69 10.09 -11.70
N ASN A 811 41.04 11.34 -11.99
CA ASN A 811 40.98 11.92 -13.33
C ASN A 811 41.99 11.29 -14.31
N LYS A 812 42.90 10.41 -13.85
CA LYS A 812 43.78 9.63 -14.72
C LYS A 812 43.13 8.35 -15.25
N LEU A 813 41.92 8.02 -14.81
CA LEU A 813 41.15 6.89 -15.33
C LEU A 813 40.35 7.29 -16.58
N THR A 814 40.26 6.38 -17.55
CA THR A 814 39.42 6.55 -18.74
C THR A 814 37.95 6.26 -18.42
N GLU A 815 37.05 6.65 -19.32
CA GLU A 815 35.62 6.33 -19.22
C GLU A 815 35.38 4.81 -19.14
N SER A 816 36.05 4.02 -19.97
CA SER A 816 35.98 2.55 -19.91
C SER A 816 36.49 1.97 -18.60
N GLU A 817 37.57 2.52 -18.02
CA GLU A 817 38.10 2.09 -16.72
C GLU A 817 37.11 2.44 -15.59
N TRP A 818 36.39 3.55 -15.69
CA TRP A 818 35.30 3.89 -14.76
C TRP A 818 34.08 3.00 -14.92
N GLN A 819 33.69 2.67 -16.15
CA GLN A 819 32.60 1.72 -16.40
C GLN A 819 32.92 0.34 -15.82
N MET A 820 34.17 -0.11 -15.95
CA MET A 820 34.65 -1.33 -15.30
C MET A 820 34.52 -1.27 -13.77
N VAL A 821 34.94 -0.16 -13.14
CA VAL A 821 34.79 0.04 -11.69
C VAL A 821 33.32 -0.03 -11.27
N GLN A 822 32.43 0.62 -12.03
CA GLN A 822 30.99 0.60 -11.78
C GLN A 822 30.41 -0.81 -11.90
N ASN A 823 30.76 -1.54 -12.96
CA ASN A 823 30.28 -2.91 -13.17
C ASN A 823 30.78 -3.86 -12.07
N ILE A 824 31.99 -3.66 -11.54
CA ILE A 824 32.49 -4.43 -10.37
C ILE A 824 31.65 -4.12 -9.13
N TRP A 825 31.30 -2.86 -8.87
CA TRP A 825 30.40 -2.54 -7.76
C TRP A 825 29.01 -3.14 -7.91
N ASP A 826 28.45 -3.12 -9.12
CA ASP A 826 27.14 -3.72 -9.39
C ASP A 826 27.18 -5.25 -9.22
N LEU A 827 28.29 -5.90 -9.60
CA LEU A 827 28.51 -7.32 -9.33
C LEU A 827 28.55 -7.61 -7.82
N VAL A 828 29.27 -6.82 -7.04
CA VAL A 828 29.30 -6.97 -5.58
C VAL A 828 27.91 -6.75 -4.97
N ASP A 829 27.19 -5.72 -5.42
CA ASP A 829 25.83 -5.40 -4.91
C ASP A 829 24.81 -6.50 -5.23
N SER A 830 25.03 -7.27 -6.32
CA SER A 830 24.15 -8.37 -6.70
C SER A 830 24.06 -9.49 -5.66
N TYR A 831 25.05 -9.63 -4.77
CA TYR A 831 25.07 -10.59 -3.66
C TYR A 831 24.47 -10.05 -2.36
N TRP A 832 24.08 -8.77 -2.32
CA TRP A 832 23.52 -8.16 -1.10
C TRP A 832 22.26 -8.89 -0.57
N PRO A 833 21.30 -9.31 -1.40
CA PRO A 833 20.12 -10.03 -0.91
C PRO A 833 20.49 -11.31 -0.13
N GLU A 834 21.43 -12.10 -0.63
CA GLU A 834 21.91 -13.33 -0.02
C GLU A 834 22.69 -13.07 1.27
N ILE A 835 23.56 -12.04 1.28
CA ILE A 835 24.30 -11.62 2.48
C ILE A 835 23.32 -11.17 3.58
N ALA A 836 22.33 -10.35 3.22
CA ALA A 836 21.33 -9.87 4.17
C ALA A 836 20.48 -11.01 4.72
N GLN A 837 20.10 -11.97 3.87
CA GLN A 837 19.34 -13.14 4.26
C GLN A 837 20.14 -14.08 5.18
N LEU A 838 21.41 -14.35 4.86
CA LEU A 838 22.30 -15.15 5.71
C LEU A 838 22.43 -14.57 7.12
N GLN A 839 22.70 -13.27 7.22
CA GLN A 839 22.82 -12.59 8.51
C GLN A 839 21.50 -12.60 9.29
N LYS A 840 20.36 -12.47 8.59
CA LYS A 840 19.03 -12.56 9.18
C LYS A 840 18.72 -13.96 9.70
N ASP A 841 19.16 -15.00 9.01
CA ASP A 841 18.99 -16.38 9.47
C ASP A 841 19.82 -16.65 10.74
N LEU A 842 21.04 -16.10 10.80
CA LEU A 842 21.93 -16.24 11.96
C LEU A 842 21.48 -15.41 13.18
N THR A 843 21.13 -14.14 12.96
CA THR A 843 20.98 -13.15 14.04
C THR A 843 19.56 -12.60 14.21
N GLY A 844 18.67 -12.83 13.24
CA GLY A 844 17.32 -12.27 13.17
C GLY A 844 17.27 -10.88 12.53
N LEU A 845 18.42 -10.27 12.24
CA LEU A 845 18.56 -8.92 11.69
C LEU A 845 19.32 -8.93 10.37
N ALA A 846 18.95 -8.04 9.45
CA ALA A 846 19.79 -7.75 8.29
C ALA A 846 20.93 -6.82 8.71
N PRO A 847 22.12 -6.92 8.08
CA PRO A 847 23.20 -5.96 8.32
C PRO A 847 22.83 -4.60 7.69
N GLU A 848 23.37 -3.53 8.24
CA GLU A 848 23.23 -2.20 7.64
C GLU A 848 23.94 -2.19 6.28
N LYS A 849 23.23 -1.75 5.23
CA LYS A 849 23.80 -1.62 3.89
C LYS A 849 24.63 -0.35 3.82
N VAL A 850 25.86 -0.46 3.34
CA VAL A 850 26.66 0.73 3.01
C VAL A 850 26.11 1.35 1.74
N GLU A 851 25.50 2.53 1.86
CA GLU A 851 24.91 3.23 0.73
C GLU A 851 25.98 3.74 -0.25
N ARG A 852 25.77 3.46 -1.54
CA ARG A 852 26.60 4.00 -2.62
C ARG A 852 26.39 5.50 -2.73
N THR A 853 27.47 6.24 -2.89
CA THR A 853 27.41 7.70 -3.01
C THR A 853 27.96 8.09 -4.39
N PRO A 854 27.13 8.61 -5.31
CA PRO A 854 27.57 8.99 -6.65
C PRO A 854 28.71 10.03 -6.66
#